data_AF-A0A4R2GL12-F1
#
_entry.id   AF-A0A4R2GL12-F1
#
_cell.length_a   1.000
_cell.length_b   1.000
_cell.length_c   1.000
_cell.angle_alpha   90.00
_cell.angle_beta   90.00
_cell.angle_gamma   90.00
#
_symmetry.space_group_name_H-M   'P 1'
#
loop_
_entity.id
_entity.type
_entity.pdbx_description
1 polymer ?
#
loop_
_entity_poly.entity_id
_entity_poly.type
_entity_poly.pdbx_seq_one_letter_code
_entity_poly.pdbx_strand_id
1 'polypeptide(L)'
;MTQITIYPITHRQEKRIALQCSLYPKDSPVDKAIRKLNGRRYSSTLKVWHIPYHENYQELILSHFNSIENLNLSFEPITELEIPQIISSEQEVKIIINKADKRFYVIHGYSPALFKALLNTRSGFWDKKRKRWIFKGDNDLYLKVTEIIKNENLKFSTLKEEIEPHDNTRKLLASLSPEQLKILSFFKTTLILKRLSQRTQEIYTSRFIYFLADHTGIEIDHLTFKQLLKYTRRLSGELSDTLLNQTIAAIKFYYERGLGRGKMFFSIKKHKTAPKKILYLTYSEVVDVCQNIESAEDKMLLFLCYHANLTISQIKEIPANCCNIFTDQFKLPGSDSEAIEYFKTLQTKIIQTTNPKSYLFEQDGKAYDADLMRIKIYRLFEKYKLEAIYKKQYQLILSHTDYGSKTIKMYLSTFMRFLKHYEYRHPAFISDEEIRDYMILHREKSTSHQDVLVSAFKFFFERVHKQSLSPQRVMRPRRGKYLPDYFTLEEIAAILNSTENPKHKLMIAIGYTAGLRRQEIINLKITDIDLKKNRIFIKDSKGRKDRYSLFSKQLHDLYATYLHEYKPQTYLFESREPGIQYSAESMAKVLKNMARAAGIRRKVNLHMLRHSFATHLLEDGKDIRYVQELLGHISIKTTERYTHIVNDALTTVISPLDRMMTNTGFSFKSKPKKK
;
A
#
# COMPACT_ATOMS: atom_id res chain seq x y z
N MET A 1 -55.94 8.17 29.02
CA MET A 1 -56.10 9.43 28.25
C MET A 1 -54.78 9.73 27.60
N THR A 2 -54.76 9.90 26.28
CA THR A 2 -53.54 10.26 25.56
C THR A 2 -53.39 11.77 25.62
N GLN A 3 -52.25 12.28 26.09
CA GLN A 3 -51.98 13.72 26.14
C GLN A 3 -50.97 14.09 25.06
N ILE A 4 -51.30 15.12 24.26
CA ILE A 4 -50.38 15.74 23.30
C ILE A 4 -50.11 17.18 23.75
N THR A 5 -48.85 17.49 24.01
CA THR A 5 -48.38 18.85 24.28
C THR A 5 -47.89 19.48 23.00
N ILE A 6 -48.39 20.68 22.71
CA ILE A 6 -48.15 21.42 21.47
C ILE A 6 -47.45 22.73 21.81
N TYR A 7 -46.25 22.92 21.24
CA TYR A 7 -45.43 24.08 21.54
C TYR A 7 -44.55 24.47 20.34
N PRO A 8 -44.20 25.76 20.18
CA PRO A 8 -43.34 26.22 19.11
C PRO A 8 -41.89 25.78 19.35
N ILE A 9 -41.20 25.37 18.27
CA ILE A 9 -39.79 24.99 18.27
C ILE A 9 -39.05 25.64 17.09
N THR A 10 -37.76 25.87 17.26
CA THR A 10 -36.85 26.19 16.15
C THR A 10 -36.09 24.93 15.77
N HIS A 11 -36.35 24.39 14.58
CA HIS A 11 -35.67 23.18 14.11
C HIS A 11 -35.00 23.44 12.76
N ARG A 12 -33.66 23.36 12.74
CA ARG A 12 -32.83 23.70 11.56
C ARG A 12 -33.13 25.11 11.01
N GLN A 13 -33.21 26.09 11.91
CA GLN A 13 -33.43 27.51 11.58
C GLN A 13 -34.82 27.84 11.01
N GLU A 14 -35.77 26.91 11.02
CA GLU A 14 -37.18 27.17 10.69
C GLU A 14 -38.04 27.20 11.95
N LYS A 15 -38.99 28.14 12.04
CA LYS A 15 -40.07 28.12 13.05
C LYS A 15 -41.04 26.99 12.73
N ARG A 16 -41.27 26.09 13.70
CA ARG A 16 -42.08 24.88 13.55
C ARG A 16 -42.89 24.64 14.81
N ILE A 17 -43.94 23.83 14.71
CA ILE A 17 -44.78 23.43 15.86
C ILE A 17 -44.50 21.97 16.18
N ALA A 18 -44.12 21.68 17.42
CA ALA A 18 -43.92 20.33 17.93
C ALA A 18 -45.24 19.74 18.46
N LEU A 19 -45.41 18.43 18.26
CA LEU A 19 -46.54 17.63 18.74
C LEU A 19 -45.96 16.49 19.60
N GLN A 20 -45.78 16.73 20.90
CA GLN A 20 -45.20 15.77 21.83
C GLN A 20 -46.29 14.90 22.44
N CYS A 21 -46.30 13.62 22.09
CA CYS A 21 -47.23 12.64 22.67
C CYS A 21 -46.55 11.87 23.81
N SER A 22 -47.28 11.68 24.90
CA SER A 22 -46.86 10.86 26.06
C SER A 22 -46.61 9.39 25.69
N LEU A 23 -47.36 8.84 24.72
CA LEU A 23 -47.22 7.48 24.20
C LEU A 23 -47.46 7.47 22.68
N TYR A 24 -46.56 6.82 21.91
CA TYR A 24 -46.74 6.60 20.46
C TYR A 24 -46.95 5.11 20.14
N PRO A 25 -48.12 4.51 20.42
CA PRO A 25 -48.44 3.20 19.87
C PRO A 25 -48.55 3.33 18.34
N LYS A 26 -47.75 2.55 17.61
CA LYS A 26 -47.86 2.43 16.15
C LYS A 26 -49.30 2.06 15.78
N ASP A 27 -49.83 2.72 14.74
CA ASP A 27 -51.18 2.50 14.19
C ASP A 27 -52.35 2.90 15.10
N SER A 28 -52.08 3.62 16.19
CA SER A 28 -53.12 4.27 17.01
C SER A 28 -53.88 5.36 16.22
N PRO A 29 -55.11 5.72 16.63
CA PRO A 29 -55.87 6.82 16.04
C PRO A 29 -55.07 8.14 16.00
N VAL A 30 -54.26 8.39 17.04
CA VAL A 30 -53.38 9.55 17.15
C VAL A 30 -52.23 9.50 16.13
N ASP A 31 -51.56 8.35 15.95
CA ASP A 31 -50.52 8.18 14.94
C ASP A 31 -51.10 8.36 13.52
N LYS A 32 -52.31 7.85 13.26
CA LYS A 32 -53.01 8.06 11.98
C LYS A 32 -53.36 9.53 11.73
N ALA A 33 -53.79 10.27 12.76
CA ALA A 33 -54.08 11.70 12.64
C ALA A 33 -52.82 12.54 12.42
N ILE A 34 -51.72 12.28 13.15
CA ILE A 34 -50.42 12.92 12.91
C ILE A 34 -49.96 12.68 11.47
N ARG A 35 -50.14 11.46 10.95
CA ARG A 35 -49.77 11.10 9.58
C ARG A 35 -50.60 11.81 8.50
N LYS A 36 -51.74 12.41 8.82
CA LYS A 36 -52.53 13.21 7.86
C LYS A 36 -52.10 14.67 7.80
N LEU A 37 -51.31 15.16 8.76
CA LEU A 37 -50.84 16.55 8.78
C LEU A 37 -49.85 16.82 7.63
N ASN A 38 -50.07 17.95 6.95
CA ASN A 38 -49.23 18.41 5.85
C ASN A 38 -47.88 18.94 6.35
N GLY A 39 -46.81 18.61 5.63
CA GLY A 39 -45.46 19.07 5.97
C GLY A 39 -44.83 18.49 7.23
N ARG A 40 -45.45 17.47 7.84
CA ARG A 40 -44.97 16.78 9.05
C ARG A 40 -43.59 16.16 8.84
N ARG A 41 -42.73 16.27 9.84
CA ARG A 41 -41.42 15.61 9.92
C ARG A 41 -41.20 15.09 11.34
N TYR A 42 -40.45 14.01 11.48
CA TYR A 42 -40.01 13.53 12.79
C TYR A 42 -38.59 14.00 13.05
N SER A 43 -38.34 14.62 14.20
CA SER A 43 -36.99 14.96 14.64
C SER A 43 -36.44 13.84 15.49
N SER A 44 -35.42 13.13 15.00
CA SER A 44 -34.74 12.09 15.79
C SER A 44 -34.00 12.65 17.00
N THR A 45 -33.58 13.92 16.95
CA THR A 45 -32.88 14.60 18.05
C THR A 45 -33.85 14.99 19.17
N LEU A 46 -35.01 15.56 18.83
CA LEU A 46 -36.02 15.99 19.81
C LEU A 46 -37.02 14.90 20.15
N LYS A 47 -36.98 13.77 19.43
CA LYS A 47 -37.93 12.64 19.52
C LYS A 47 -39.40 13.03 19.36
N VAL A 48 -39.67 14.11 18.64
CA VAL A 48 -41.01 14.69 18.47
C VAL A 48 -41.38 14.85 17.00
N TRP A 49 -42.68 14.72 16.70
CA TRP A 49 -43.24 15.11 15.41
C TRP A 49 -43.38 16.62 15.35
N HIS A 50 -43.08 17.23 14.20
CA HIS A 50 -43.20 18.66 14.03
C HIS A 50 -43.68 19.06 12.64
N ILE A 51 -44.52 20.09 12.58
CA ILE A 51 -45.09 20.67 11.35
C ILE A 51 -44.55 22.09 11.12
N PRO A 52 -44.64 22.65 9.91
CA PRO A 52 -44.28 24.04 9.68
C PRO A 52 -45.16 24.98 10.53
N TYR A 53 -44.61 26.10 11.00
CA TYR A 53 -45.40 27.10 11.70
C TYR A 53 -46.33 27.83 10.72
N HIS A 54 -47.59 27.96 11.11
CA HIS A 54 -48.61 28.78 10.44
C HIS A 54 -49.37 29.54 11.53
N GLU A 55 -49.86 30.75 11.27
CA GLU A 55 -50.59 31.53 12.29
C GLU A 55 -51.82 30.79 12.82
N ASN A 56 -52.53 30.05 11.96
CA ASN A 56 -53.73 29.29 12.31
C ASN A 56 -53.43 27.81 12.70
N TYR A 57 -52.23 27.50 13.19
CA TYR A 57 -51.84 26.12 13.48
C TYR A 57 -52.73 25.45 14.55
N GLN A 58 -53.26 26.23 15.50
CA GLN A 58 -54.13 25.71 16.57
C GLN A 58 -55.44 25.16 16.00
N GLU A 59 -56.11 25.90 15.11
CA GLU A 59 -57.34 25.47 14.42
C GLU A 59 -57.10 24.25 13.52
N LEU A 60 -55.96 24.23 12.83
CA LEU A 60 -55.57 23.11 11.96
C LEU A 60 -55.31 21.84 12.77
N ILE A 61 -54.70 21.94 13.94
CA ILE A 61 -54.50 20.79 14.82
C ILE A 61 -55.84 20.38 15.43
N LEU A 62 -56.64 21.31 15.97
CA LEU A 62 -57.95 20.99 16.54
C LEU A 62 -58.84 20.25 15.53
N SER A 63 -58.97 20.73 14.29
CA SER A 63 -59.77 20.06 13.24
C SER A 63 -59.33 18.62 12.92
N HIS A 64 -58.03 18.31 13.04
CA HIS A 64 -57.51 16.96 12.75
C HIS A 64 -57.66 15.98 13.92
N PHE A 65 -57.77 16.48 15.15
CA PHE A 65 -57.78 15.66 16.36
C PHE A 65 -59.15 15.66 17.09
N ASN A 66 -60.11 16.52 16.71
CA ASN A 66 -61.42 16.66 17.36
C ASN A 66 -62.31 15.39 17.32
N SER A 67 -62.04 14.47 16.40
CA SER A 67 -62.80 13.22 16.23
C SER A 67 -62.26 12.05 17.08
N ILE A 68 -61.23 12.26 17.90
CA ILE A 68 -60.59 11.20 18.69
C ILE A 68 -61.06 11.29 20.15
N GLU A 69 -61.87 10.33 20.58
CA GLU A 69 -62.31 10.20 21.97
C GLU A 69 -61.12 9.99 22.93
N ASN A 70 -61.19 10.58 24.13
CA ASN A 70 -60.18 10.46 25.21
C ASN A 70 -58.78 11.06 24.91
N LEU A 71 -58.71 12.04 24.00
CA LEU A 71 -57.50 12.82 23.69
C LEU A 71 -57.54 14.19 24.38
N ASN A 72 -56.46 14.55 25.08
CA ASN A 72 -56.29 15.88 25.67
C ASN A 72 -55.17 16.66 24.96
N LEU A 73 -55.50 17.83 24.40
CA LEU A 73 -54.57 18.71 23.68
C LEU A 73 -54.19 19.88 24.60
N SER A 74 -52.90 20.01 24.91
CA SER A 74 -52.37 21.11 25.72
C SER A 74 -51.52 22.02 24.85
N PHE A 75 -51.92 23.28 24.70
CA PHE A 75 -51.15 24.29 23.98
C PHE A 75 -50.33 25.11 24.98
N GLU A 76 -49.01 25.14 24.81
CA GLU A 76 -48.16 26.02 25.61
C GLU A 76 -48.17 27.44 25.02
N PRO A 77 -48.17 28.49 25.85
CA PRO A 77 -48.17 29.87 25.39
C PRO A 77 -46.92 30.16 24.54
N ILE A 78 -47.10 31.00 23.51
CA ILE A 78 -46.00 31.46 22.66
C ILE A 78 -45.17 32.43 23.50
N THR A 79 -44.21 31.93 24.26
CA THR A 79 -43.11 32.76 24.76
C THR A 79 -42.37 33.28 23.53
N GLU A 80 -42.18 34.60 23.43
CA GLU A 80 -41.42 35.24 22.36
C GLU A 80 -40.09 34.51 22.19
N LEU A 81 -40.03 33.65 21.17
CA LEU A 81 -38.79 33.02 20.75
C LEU A 81 -38.00 34.13 20.08
N GLU A 82 -37.14 34.78 20.86
CA GLU A 82 -36.04 35.58 20.35
C GLU A 82 -35.39 34.78 19.22
N ILE A 83 -35.60 35.24 17.99
CA ILE A 83 -34.71 34.86 16.90
C ILE A 83 -33.36 35.38 17.39
N PRO A 84 -32.35 34.53 17.58
CA PRO A 84 -31.03 35.03 17.92
C PRO A 84 -30.68 36.02 16.82
N GLN A 85 -30.60 37.31 17.19
CA GLN A 85 -29.99 38.30 16.33
C GLN A 85 -28.68 37.69 15.88
N ILE A 86 -28.45 37.71 14.57
CA ILE A 86 -27.15 37.36 14.00
C ILE A 86 -26.19 38.44 14.49
N ILE A 87 -25.72 38.29 15.72
CA ILE A 87 -24.37 38.66 16.08
C ILE A 87 -23.53 37.76 15.17
N SER A 88 -22.86 38.40 14.22
CA SER A 88 -21.71 37.90 13.48
C SER A 88 -20.73 37.23 14.47
N SER A 89 -20.98 35.98 14.85
CA SER A 89 -19.94 35.12 15.41
C SER A 89 -19.14 34.67 14.20
N GLU A 90 -17.96 35.26 14.02
CA GLU A 90 -17.00 34.94 12.97
C GLU A 90 -16.98 33.41 12.73
N GLN A 91 -17.56 32.95 11.63
CA GLN A 91 -17.44 31.54 11.22
C GLN A 91 -16.01 31.35 10.74
N GLU A 92 -15.10 31.14 11.68
CA GLU A 92 -13.70 30.95 11.37
C GLU A 92 -13.51 29.54 10.76
N VAL A 93 -13.11 29.51 9.48
CA VAL A 93 -12.79 28.27 8.78
C VAL A 93 -11.42 27.79 9.25
N LYS A 94 -11.32 26.55 9.74
CA LYS A 94 -10.04 25.98 10.19
C LYS A 94 -9.42 25.14 9.10
N ILE A 95 -8.22 25.50 8.66
CA ILE A 95 -7.43 24.71 7.71
C ILE A 95 -6.35 23.95 8.46
N ILE A 96 -6.46 22.62 8.52
CA ILE A 96 -5.52 21.76 9.22
C ILE A 96 -4.54 21.14 8.22
N ILE A 97 -3.25 21.42 8.34
CA ILE A 97 -2.22 20.87 7.44
C ILE A 97 -1.54 19.66 8.09
N ASN A 98 -1.58 18.51 7.42
CA ASN A 98 -0.89 17.29 7.82
C ASN A 98 0.27 16.97 6.87
N LYS A 99 1.49 17.23 7.35
CA LYS A 99 2.71 17.00 6.58
C LYS A 99 3.06 15.51 6.42
N ALA A 100 2.62 14.65 7.35
CA ALA A 100 2.90 13.21 7.29
C ALA A 100 2.07 12.51 6.21
N ASP A 101 0.79 12.86 6.11
CA ASP A 101 -0.15 12.28 5.15
C ASP A 101 -0.20 13.02 3.81
N LYS A 102 0.57 14.11 3.67
CA LYS A 102 0.59 15.01 2.50
C LYS A 102 -0.83 15.44 2.11
N ARG A 103 -1.60 15.91 3.09
CA ARG A 103 -2.99 16.35 2.94
C ARG A 103 -3.25 17.58 3.79
N PHE A 104 -4.26 18.35 3.43
CA PHE A 104 -4.83 19.36 4.31
C PHE A 104 -6.34 19.20 4.40
N TYR A 105 -6.91 19.63 5.51
CA TYR A 105 -8.31 19.48 5.83
C TYR A 105 -8.93 20.85 6.02
N VAL A 106 -10.16 21.04 5.52
CA VAL A 106 -10.92 22.27 5.76
C VAL A 106 -12.12 21.91 6.63
N ILE A 107 -12.17 22.50 7.81
CA ILE A 107 -13.26 22.39 8.76
C ILE A 107 -13.98 23.73 8.77
N HIS A 108 -15.28 23.70 8.47
CA HIS A 108 -16.11 24.88 8.47
C HIS A 108 -17.46 24.56 9.11
N GLY A 109 -18.12 25.58 9.68
CA GLY A 109 -19.54 25.48 10.05
C GLY A 109 -20.41 25.23 8.82
N TYR A 110 -21.67 24.83 8.98
CA TYR A 110 -22.53 24.58 7.83
C TYR A 110 -22.82 25.89 7.07
N SER A 111 -22.06 26.13 6.00
CA SER A 111 -22.23 27.21 5.03
C SER A 111 -22.52 26.57 3.67
N PRO A 112 -23.76 26.68 3.14
CA PRO A 112 -24.14 26.08 1.87
C PRO A 112 -23.32 26.60 0.68
N ALA A 113 -22.96 27.89 0.69
CA ALA A 113 -22.20 28.54 -0.37
C ALA A 113 -20.75 28.01 -0.42
N LEU A 114 -20.05 28.02 0.72
CA LEU A 114 -18.70 27.46 0.84
C LEU A 114 -18.68 25.96 0.50
N PHE A 115 -19.67 25.19 0.96
CA PHE A 115 -19.75 23.76 0.66
C PHE A 115 -19.88 23.49 -0.84
N LYS A 116 -20.72 24.26 -1.53
CA LYS A 116 -20.92 24.17 -2.98
C LYS A 116 -19.65 24.60 -3.74
N ALA A 117 -18.98 25.67 -3.30
CA ALA A 117 -17.75 26.14 -3.89
C ALA A 117 -16.60 25.13 -3.74
N LEU A 118 -16.42 24.53 -2.55
CA LEU A 118 -15.43 23.48 -2.31
C LEU A 118 -15.74 22.21 -3.12
N LEU A 119 -17.01 21.84 -3.27
CA LEU A 119 -17.44 20.72 -4.11
C LEU A 119 -17.08 20.92 -5.59
N ASN A 120 -17.20 22.15 -6.08
CA ASN A 120 -16.92 22.49 -7.48
C ASN A 120 -15.42 22.43 -7.84
N THR A 121 -14.51 22.43 -6.86
CA THR A 121 -13.07 22.27 -7.12
C THR A 121 -12.69 20.90 -7.67
N ARG A 122 -13.57 19.88 -7.51
CA ARG A 122 -13.35 18.47 -7.88
C ARG A 122 -12.05 17.83 -7.36
N SER A 123 -11.34 18.52 -6.46
CA SER A 123 -9.99 18.16 -6.03
C SER A 123 -9.92 17.76 -4.56
N GLY A 124 -11.04 17.88 -3.84
CA GLY A 124 -11.24 17.35 -2.50
C GLY A 124 -12.55 16.60 -2.39
N PHE A 125 -12.71 15.86 -1.30
CA PHE A 125 -13.94 15.14 -0.98
C PHE A 125 -14.38 15.39 0.45
N TRP A 126 -15.69 15.31 0.68
CA TRP A 126 -16.30 15.50 2.00
C TRP A 126 -16.29 14.21 2.82
N ASP A 127 -15.61 14.22 3.98
CA ASP A 127 -15.68 13.17 4.99
C ASP A 127 -16.93 13.37 5.86
N LYS A 128 -18.02 12.68 5.52
CA LYS A 128 -19.30 12.74 6.25
C LYS A 128 -19.16 12.37 7.74
N LYS A 129 -18.23 11.47 8.09
CA LYS A 129 -18.07 10.97 9.46
C LYS A 129 -17.35 12.00 10.34
N ARG A 130 -16.39 12.73 9.77
CA ARG A 130 -15.58 13.73 10.50
C ARG A 130 -15.96 15.17 10.21
N LYS A 131 -16.99 15.40 9.38
CA LYS A 131 -17.51 16.71 8.98
C LYS A 131 -16.42 17.68 8.51
N ARG A 132 -15.54 17.20 7.61
CA ARG A 132 -14.42 17.98 7.07
C ARG A 132 -14.16 17.66 5.61
N TRP A 133 -13.66 18.64 4.88
CA TRP A 133 -13.13 18.43 3.53
C TRP A 133 -11.71 17.91 3.59
N ILE A 134 -11.37 17.01 2.67
CA ILE A 134 -10.03 16.42 2.55
C ILE A 134 -9.45 16.77 1.18
N PHE A 135 -8.30 17.43 1.19
CA PHE A 135 -7.56 17.84 0.00
C PHE A 135 -6.15 17.24 -0.02
N LYS A 136 -5.61 17.04 -1.23
CA LYS A 136 -4.22 16.63 -1.42
C LYS A 136 -3.31 17.80 -1.04
N GLY A 137 -2.19 17.51 -0.38
CA GLY A 137 -1.19 18.49 0.05
C GLY A 137 -0.40 19.03 -1.14
N ASP A 138 -1.02 19.96 -1.84
CA ASP A 138 -0.53 20.68 -3.01
C ASP A 138 -0.72 22.18 -2.78
N ASN A 139 0.30 22.97 -3.06
CA ASN A 139 0.34 24.38 -2.70
C ASN A 139 -0.62 25.20 -3.57
N ASP A 140 -0.72 24.87 -4.87
CA ASP A 140 -1.67 25.51 -5.79
C ASP A 140 -3.11 25.23 -5.37
N LEU A 141 -3.35 24.02 -4.88
CA LEU A 141 -4.66 23.60 -4.39
C LEU A 141 -5.02 24.29 -3.07
N TYR A 142 -4.05 24.42 -2.17
CA TYR A 142 -4.20 25.16 -0.93
C TYR A 142 -4.53 26.62 -1.20
N LEU A 143 -3.80 27.28 -2.10
CA LEU A 143 -4.06 28.68 -2.48
C LEU A 143 -5.47 28.85 -3.06
N LYS A 144 -5.87 28.00 -4.01
CA LYS A 144 -7.24 28.00 -4.58
C LYS A 144 -8.32 27.82 -3.52
N VAL A 145 -8.12 26.92 -2.56
CA VAL A 145 -9.09 26.68 -1.48
C VAL A 145 -9.14 27.86 -0.51
N THR A 146 -8.00 28.49 -0.19
CA THR A 146 -7.99 29.70 0.64
C THR A 146 -8.63 30.91 -0.05
N GLU A 147 -8.51 31.00 -1.38
CA GLU A 147 -9.14 32.05 -2.19
C GLU A 147 -10.66 31.88 -2.24
N ILE A 148 -11.15 30.64 -2.40
CA ILE A 148 -12.59 30.32 -2.28
C ILE A 148 -13.14 30.74 -0.91
N ILE A 149 -12.40 30.48 0.17
CA ILE A 149 -12.82 30.86 1.53
C ILE A 149 -12.86 32.40 1.68
N LYS A 150 -11.89 33.12 1.11
CA LYS A 150 -11.87 34.59 1.09
C LYS A 150 -13.03 35.19 0.28
N ASN A 151 -13.35 34.61 -0.88
CA ASN A 151 -14.43 35.07 -1.75
C ASN A 151 -15.82 34.95 -1.09
N GLU A 152 -15.95 34.07 -0.11
CA GLU A 152 -17.16 33.90 0.70
C GLU A 152 -17.17 34.80 1.96
N ASN A 153 -16.27 35.79 2.06
CA ASN A 153 -16.11 36.70 3.21
C ASN A 153 -15.86 36.00 4.55
N LEU A 154 -15.25 34.81 4.55
CA LEU A 154 -14.94 34.05 5.76
C LEU A 154 -13.47 34.21 6.17
N LYS A 155 -13.22 34.47 7.45
CA LYS A 155 -11.87 34.41 8.03
C LYS A 155 -11.47 32.95 8.20
N PHE A 156 -10.18 32.64 8.02
CA PHE A 156 -9.66 31.30 8.26
C PHE A 156 -8.35 31.31 9.04
N SER A 157 -8.19 30.32 9.92
CA SER A 157 -6.94 30.05 10.62
C SER A 157 -6.31 28.75 10.12
N THR A 158 -5.01 28.81 9.84
CA THR A 158 -4.24 27.64 9.42
C THR A 158 -3.56 27.03 10.64
N LEU A 159 -4.00 25.83 11.02
CA LEU A 159 -3.45 25.04 12.10
C LEU A 159 -2.56 23.94 11.50
N LYS A 160 -1.39 23.71 12.08
CA LYS A 160 -0.59 22.50 11.77
C LYS A 160 -1.19 21.36 12.59
N GLU A 161 -1.51 20.23 11.97
CA GLU A 161 -1.94 19.04 12.70
C GLU A 161 -0.73 18.51 13.48
N GLU A 162 -0.57 18.95 14.72
CA GLU A 162 0.04 18.11 15.73
C GLU A 162 -0.95 16.99 16.01
N ILE A 163 -0.57 15.77 15.65
CA ILE A 163 -1.36 14.56 15.83
C ILE A 163 -1.86 14.52 17.28
N GLU A 164 -3.15 14.74 17.51
CA GLU A 164 -3.78 14.53 18.82
C GLU A 164 -4.11 13.05 19.03
N PRO A 165 -3.53 12.36 20.04
CA PRO A 165 -3.92 11.03 20.46
C PRO A 165 -4.36 11.00 21.93
N HIS A 166 -5.00 12.04 22.46
CA HIS A 166 -5.16 12.18 23.91
C HIS A 166 -6.55 11.89 24.51
N ASP A 167 -7.65 12.02 23.79
CA ASP A 167 -8.96 11.98 24.46
C ASP A 167 -9.47 10.57 24.84
N ASN A 168 -9.32 9.57 23.97
CA ASN A 168 -9.68 8.18 24.32
C ASN A 168 -8.63 7.50 25.22
N THR A 169 -7.35 7.89 25.09
CA THR A 169 -6.27 7.33 25.90
C THR A 169 -6.44 7.67 27.39
N ARG A 170 -6.95 8.88 27.72
CA ARG A 170 -7.23 9.29 29.11
C ARG A 170 -8.33 8.44 29.75
N LYS A 171 -9.41 8.14 29.02
CA LYS A 171 -10.49 7.26 29.51
C LYS A 171 -10.00 5.84 29.74
N LEU A 172 -9.22 5.29 28.82
CA LEU A 172 -8.63 3.94 28.95
C LEU A 172 -7.62 3.88 30.09
N LEU A 173 -6.81 4.92 30.28
CA LEU A 173 -5.87 5.02 31.39
C LEU A 173 -6.59 4.94 32.75
N ALA A 174 -7.75 5.58 32.88
CA ALA A 174 -8.57 5.52 34.09
C ALA A 174 -9.19 4.13 34.35
N SER A 175 -9.25 3.26 33.33
CA SER A 175 -9.79 1.90 33.45
C SER A 175 -8.75 0.82 33.75
N LEU A 176 -7.46 1.16 33.80
CA LEU A 176 -6.39 0.19 34.06
C LEU A 176 -6.31 -0.19 35.54
N SER A 177 -6.03 -1.46 35.82
CA SER A 177 -5.78 -1.96 37.17
C SER A 177 -4.48 -1.42 37.78
N PRO A 178 -4.31 -1.44 39.12
CA PRO A 178 -3.08 -0.99 39.77
C PRO A 178 -1.81 -1.72 39.27
N GLU A 179 -1.92 -3.00 38.95
CA GLU A 179 -0.82 -3.80 38.41
C GLU A 179 -0.44 -3.34 36.99
N GLN A 180 -1.43 -3.11 36.13
CA GLN A 180 -1.21 -2.57 34.78
C GLN A 180 -0.62 -1.16 34.80
N LEU A 181 -0.96 -0.34 35.80
CA LEU A 181 -0.35 0.99 35.99
C LEU A 181 1.14 0.87 36.37
N LYS A 182 1.53 -0.12 37.17
CA LYS A 182 2.95 -0.41 37.46
C LYS A 182 3.70 -0.81 36.18
N ILE A 183 3.12 -1.71 35.39
CA ILE A 183 3.68 -2.13 34.08
C ILE A 183 3.83 -0.93 33.13
N LEU A 184 2.82 -0.07 33.06
CA LEU A 184 2.86 1.14 32.23
C LEU A 184 3.95 2.13 32.70
N SER A 185 4.12 2.29 34.01
CA SER A 185 5.17 3.14 34.59
C SER A 185 6.57 2.61 34.23
N PHE A 186 6.79 1.30 34.38
CA PHE A 186 8.04 0.65 33.96
C PHE A 186 8.29 0.83 32.46
N PHE A 187 7.26 0.65 31.63
CA PHE A 187 7.35 0.85 30.18
C PHE A 187 7.75 2.30 29.83
N LYS A 188 7.09 3.30 30.40
CA LYS A 188 7.42 4.73 30.21
C LYS A 188 8.86 5.05 30.63
N THR A 189 9.28 4.58 31.79
CA THR A 189 10.63 4.78 32.30
C THR A 189 11.66 4.14 31.36
N THR A 190 11.38 2.95 30.86
CA THR A 190 12.25 2.25 29.88
C THR A 190 12.36 3.03 28.56
N LEU A 191 11.27 3.62 28.07
CA LEU A 191 11.30 4.47 26.87
C LEU A 191 12.23 5.67 27.03
N ILE A 192 12.19 6.32 28.20
CA ILE A 192 13.05 7.47 28.55
C ILE A 192 14.51 7.03 28.67
N LEU A 193 14.79 5.95 29.41
CA LEU A 193 16.15 5.43 29.61
C LEU A 193 16.81 5.00 28.30
N LYS A 194 16.04 4.49 27.34
CA LYS A 194 16.52 4.14 26.01
C LYS A 194 16.61 5.34 25.05
N ARG A 195 16.36 6.57 25.53
CA ARG A 195 16.48 7.83 24.79
C ARG A 195 15.65 7.88 23.50
N LEU A 196 14.43 7.34 23.52
CA LEU A 196 13.51 7.47 22.39
C LEU A 196 13.00 8.92 22.28
N SER A 197 12.67 9.38 21.07
CA SER A 197 12.14 10.73 20.87
C SER A 197 10.79 10.91 21.57
N GLN A 198 10.50 12.12 22.07
CA GLN A 198 9.24 12.46 22.76
C GLN A 198 8.00 12.00 21.97
N ARG A 199 8.00 12.24 20.66
CA ARG A 199 6.96 11.77 19.75
C ARG A 199 6.78 10.25 19.73
N THR A 200 7.88 9.50 19.79
CA THR A 200 7.83 8.04 19.84
C THR A 200 7.35 7.55 21.21
N GLN A 201 7.77 8.23 22.28
CA GLN A 201 7.31 7.93 23.64
C GLN A 201 5.79 8.08 23.75
N GLU A 202 5.22 9.17 23.21
CA GLU A 202 3.77 9.42 23.15
C GLU A 202 3.02 8.33 22.37
N ILE A 203 3.49 8.02 21.15
CA ILE A 203 2.87 7.02 20.28
C ILE A 203 2.90 5.64 20.95
N TYR A 204 4.07 5.23 21.46
CA TYR A 204 4.24 3.91 22.07
C TYR A 204 3.43 3.80 23.36
N THR A 205 3.44 4.83 24.21
CA THR A 205 2.63 4.90 25.42
C THR A 205 1.15 4.77 25.10
N SER A 206 0.65 5.54 24.14
CA SER A 206 -0.76 5.46 23.72
C SER A 206 -1.10 4.05 23.23
N ARG A 207 -0.30 3.47 22.32
CA ARG A 207 -0.57 2.11 21.80
C ARG A 207 -0.48 1.04 22.89
N PHE A 208 0.42 1.21 23.86
CA PHE A 208 0.59 0.27 24.96
C PHE A 208 -0.56 0.34 25.96
N ILE A 209 -1.15 1.52 26.20
CA ILE A 209 -2.38 1.66 27.00
C ILE A 209 -3.53 0.86 26.39
N TYR A 210 -3.73 0.92 25.07
CA TYR A 210 -4.70 0.07 24.38
C TYR A 210 -4.42 -1.42 24.56
N PHE A 211 -3.14 -1.81 24.48
CA PHE A 211 -2.74 -3.20 24.70
C PHE A 211 -3.06 -3.69 26.12
N LEU A 212 -2.80 -2.87 27.15
CA LEU A 212 -3.12 -3.20 28.53
C LEU A 212 -4.63 -3.29 28.76
N ALA A 213 -5.39 -2.34 28.21
CA ALA A 213 -6.86 -2.34 28.32
C ALA A 213 -7.50 -3.58 27.67
N ASP A 214 -6.93 -4.11 26.59
CA ASP A 214 -7.40 -5.34 25.93
C ASP A 214 -7.01 -6.64 26.68
N HIS A 215 -6.20 -6.55 27.74
CA HIS A 215 -5.71 -7.69 28.52
C HIS A 215 -5.94 -7.48 30.02
N THR A 216 -7.19 -7.27 30.41
CA THR A 216 -7.60 -7.21 31.82
C THR A 216 -7.58 -8.59 32.47
N GLY A 217 -7.04 -8.68 33.68
CA GLY A 217 -7.00 -9.93 34.46
C GLY A 217 -6.05 -11.01 33.91
N ILE A 218 -5.10 -10.64 33.05
CA ILE A 218 -4.08 -11.55 32.49
C ILE A 218 -2.70 -11.04 32.89
N GLU A 219 -1.83 -11.95 33.30
CA GLU A 219 -0.44 -11.66 33.64
C GLU A 219 0.36 -11.27 32.39
N ILE A 220 0.52 -9.97 32.17
CA ILE A 220 1.08 -9.40 30.94
C ILE A 220 2.52 -9.89 30.72
N ASP A 221 3.34 -9.86 31.76
CA ASP A 221 4.77 -10.18 31.72
C ASP A 221 5.06 -11.60 31.22
N HIS A 222 4.07 -12.51 31.31
CA HIS A 222 4.19 -13.93 30.95
C HIS A 222 3.50 -14.31 29.63
N LEU A 223 2.88 -13.37 28.91
CA LEU A 223 2.21 -13.66 27.63
C LEU A 223 3.17 -14.31 26.62
N THR A 224 2.79 -15.47 26.08
CA THR A 224 3.58 -16.21 25.09
C THR A 224 3.59 -15.50 23.73
N PHE A 225 4.62 -15.75 22.92
CA PHE A 225 4.66 -15.23 21.54
C PHE A 225 3.43 -15.65 20.71
N LYS A 226 2.88 -16.85 20.96
CA LYS A 226 1.65 -17.34 20.30
C LYS A 226 0.44 -16.47 20.64
N GLN A 227 0.29 -16.07 21.91
CA GLN A 227 -0.78 -15.17 22.36
C GLN A 227 -0.62 -13.77 21.77
N LEU A 228 0.59 -13.20 21.80
CA LEU A 228 0.89 -11.91 21.18
C LEU A 228 0.66 -11.92 19.66
N LEU A 229 0.99 -13.02 18.98
CA LEU A 229 0.74 -13.19 17.56
C LEU A 229 -0.76 -13.31 17.24
N LYS A 230 -1.54 -13.99 18.09
CA LYS A 230 -3.01 -14.06 17.96
C LYS A 230 -3.64 -12.68 18.11
N TYR A 231 -3.22 -11.91 19.12
CA TYR A 231 -3.67 -10.55 19.35
C TYR A 231 -3.38 -9.62 18.16
N THR A 232 -2.13 -9.59 17.70
CA THR A 232 -1.73 -8.74 16.56
C THR A 232 -2.40 -9.13 15.24
N ARG A 233 -2.75 -10.41 15.05
CA ARG A 233 -3.57 -10.85 13.90
C ARG A 233 -5.00 -10.33 13.98
N ARG A 234 -5.64 -10.37 15.15
CA ARG A 234 -6.99 -9.78 15.34
C ARG A 234 -6.97 -8.30 14.96
N LEU A 235 -6.02 -7.54 15.49
CA LEU A 235 -5.88 -6.11 15.20
C LEU A 235 -5.63 -5.80 13.72
N SER A 236 -5.09 -6.72 12.93
CA SER A 236 -4.88 -6.50 11.49
C SER A 236 -6.17 -6.36 10.69
N GLY A 237 -7.31 -6.81 11.22
CA GLY A 237 -8.64 -6.57 10.64
C GLY A 237 -9.29 -5.24 11.08
N GLU A 238 -8.79 -4.64 12.16
CA GLU A 238 -9.41 -3.49 12.84
C GLU A 238 -8.63 -2.18 12.64
N LEU A 239 -7.29 -2.27 12.55
CA LEU A 239 -6.38 -1.13 12.50
C LEU A 239 -5.76 -0.94 11.11
N SER A 240 -5.40 0.31 10.79
CA SER A 240 -4.58 0.61 9.61
C SER A 240 -3.15 0.06 9.75
N ASP A 241 -2.49 -0.21 8.62
CA ASP A 241 -1.10 -0.72 8.59
C ASP A 241 -0.14 0.10 9.47
N THR A 242 -0.26 1.43 9.46
CA THR A 242 0.58 2.32 10.27
C THR A 242 0.34 2.14 11.77
N LEU A 243 -0.92 2.12 12.20
CA LEU A 243 -1.30 1.94 13.60
C LEU A 243 -0.96 0.54 14.11
N LEU A 244 -1.14 -0.48 13.28
CA LEU A 244 -0.78 -1.86 13.57
C LEU A 244 0.73 -1.99 13.79
N ASN A 245 1.54 -1.41 12.90
CA ASN A 245 3.00 -1.42 13.04
C ASN A 245 3.47 -0.67 14.29
N GLN A 246 2.86 0.48 14.61
CA GLN A 246 3.15 1.21 15.85
C GLN A 246 2.80 0.38 17.10
N THR A 247 1.67 -0.34 17.07
CA THR A 247 1.24 -1.22 18.18
C THR A 247 2.18 -2.40 18.36
N ILE A 248 2.56 -3.06 17.26
CA ILE A 248 3.56 -4.14 17.29
C ILE A 248 4.89 -3.62 17.83
N ALA A 249 5.33 -2.43 17.40
CA ALA A 249 6.58 -1.86 17.86
C ALA A 249 6.57 -1.55 19.36
N ALA A 250 5.46 -1.01 19.90
CA ALA A 250 5.29 -0.76 21.33
C ALA A 250 5.32 -2.06 22.15
N ILE A 251 4.58 -3.09 21.71
CA ILE A 251 4.58 -4.43 22.34
C ILE A 251 5.99 -5.03 22.30
N LYS A 252 6.61 -5.04 21.13
CA LYS A 252 8.00 -5.53 20.96
C LYS A 252 8.97 -4.81 21.88
N PHE A 253 8.85 -3.49 22.01
CA PHE A 253 9.72 -2.71 22.86
C PHE A 253 9.62 -3.17 24.32
N TYR A 254 8.40 -3.32 24.84
CA TYR A 254 8.19 -3.78 26.21
C TYR A 254 8.83 -5.15 26.47
N TYR A 255 8.53 -6.15 25.64
CA TYR A 255 9.02 -7.52 25.84
C TYR A 255 10.52 -7.69 25.51
N GLU A 256 11.01 -7.10 24.41
CA GLU A 256 12.41 -7.27 23.98
C GLU A 256 13.37 -6.36 24.75
N ARG A 257 12.96 -5.13 25.07
CA ARG A 257 13.84 -4.10 25.66
C ARG A 257 13.55 -3.83 27.12
N GLY A 258 12.30 -4.03 27.58
CA GLY A 258 11.93 -3.97 28.99
C GLY A 258 12.24 -5.29 29.70
N LEU A 259 11.59 -6.38 29.29
CA LEU A 259 11.73 -7.70 29.92
C LEU A 259 12.92 -8.53 29.39
N GLY A 260 13.69 -8.02 28.43
CA GLY A 260 14.90 -8.70 27.92
C GLY A 260 14.65 -9.98 27.11
N ARG A 261 13.44 -10.19 26.58
CA ARG A 261 13.13 -11.38 25.78
C ARG A 261 13.85 -11.38 24.43
N GLY A 262 14.00 -12.57 23.86
CA GLY A 262 14.53 -12.75 22.50
C GLY A 262 13.71 -12.02 21.43
N LYS A 263 14.35 -11.71 20.29
CA LYS A 263 13.72 -10.97 19.18
C LYS A 263 12.48 -11.70 18.64
N MET A 264 11.37 -10.98 18.59
CA MET A 264 10.07 -11.47 18.11
C MET A 264 9.79 -11.01 16.67
N PHE A 265 9.23 -11.92 15.87
CA PHE A 265 8.95 -11.69 14.45
C PHE A 265 7.46 -11.85 14.14
N PHE A 266 6.73 -10.72 14.17
CA PHE A 266 5.32 -10.68 13.80
C PHE A 266 5.17 -10.74 12.27
N SER A 267 5.04 -11.95 11.71
CA SER A 267 4.73 -12.15 10.29
C SER A 267 3.23 -11.95 10.07
N ILE A 268 2.79 -10.69 10.06
CA ILE A 268 1.45 -10.36 9.58
C ILE A 268 1.56 -10.37 8.07
N LYS A 269 0.99 -11.40 7.42
CA LYS A 269 0.81 -11.37 5.97
C LYS A 269 0.05 -10.08 5.69
N LYS A 270 0.67 -9.17 4.94
CA LYS A 270 -0.07 -8.13 4.20
C LYS A 270 -1.12 -8.90 3.40
N HIS A 271 -2.33 -9.05 3.92
CA HIS A 271 -3.48 -9.45 3.11
C HIS A 271 -3.86 -8.24 2.28
N LYS A 272 -2.92 -7.78 1.44
CA LYS A 272 -3.26 -7.02 0.26
C LYS A 272 -3.87 -8.05 -0.68
N THR A 273 -5.16 -8.31 -0.51
CA THR A 273 -5.97 -8.78 -1.64
C THR A 273 -5.60 -7.86 -2.80
N ALA A 274 -5.16 -8.42 -3.93
CA ALA A 274 -4.92 -7.60 -5.11
C ALA A 274 -6.20 -6.78 -5.35
N PRO A 275 -6.11 -5.45 -5.52
CA PRO A 275 -7.30 -4.64 -5.66
C PRO A 275 -8.09 -5.17 -6.86
N LYS A 276 -9.37 -5.49 -6.62
CA LYS A 276 -10.32 -5.84 -7.68
C LYS A 276 -10.66 -4.57 -8.46
N LYS A 277 -9.71 -4.03 -9.24
CA LYS A 277 -10.04 -3.01 -10.23
C LYS A 277 -10.48 -3.71 -11.50
N ILE A 278 -11.62 -3.28 -12.00
CA ILE A 278 -12.17 -3.72 -13.27
C ILE A 278 -11.41 -2.99 -14.38
N LEU A 279 -11.03 -3.73 -15.42
CA LEU A 279 -10.33 -3.17 -16.57
C LEU A 279 -11.33 -2.39 -17.42
N TYR A 280 -11.04 -1.10 -17.65
CA TYR A 280 -11.72 -0.30 -18.65
C TYR A 280 -10.89 -0.26 -19.94
N LEU A 281 -11.56 -0.40 -21.08
CA LEU A 281 -11.01 -0.24 -22.43
C LEU A 281 -11.73 0.90 -23.13
N THR A 282 -10.99 1.73 -23.88
CA THR A 282 -11.61 2.77 -24.72
C THR A 282 -12.41 2.13 -25.86
N TYR A 283 -13.28 2.91 -26.50
CA TYR A 283 -14.08 2.44 -27.64
C TYR A 283 -13.18 1.85 -28.74
N SER A 284 -12.16 2.60 -29.15
CA SER A 284 -11.17 2.15 -30.12
C SER A 284 -10.49 0.83 -29.75
N GLU A 285 -10.13 0.65 -28.47
CA GLU A 285 -9.48 -0.56 -27.98
C GLU A 285 -10.42 -1.77 -27.97
N VAL A 286 -11.70 -1.58 -27.63
CA VAL A 286 -12.69 -2.67 -27.66
C VAL A 286 -13.03 -3.07 -29.08
N VAL A 287 -13.21 -2.09 -29.97
CA VAL A 287 -13.46 -2.36 -31.39
C VAL A 287 -12.29 -3.14 -31.99
N ASP A 288 -11.05 -2.73 -31.73
CA ASP A 288 -9.84 -3.43 -32.17
C ASP A 288 -9.81 -4.90 -31.70
N VAL A 289 -10.05 -5.13 -30.42
CA VAL A 289 -10.12 -6.50 -29.86
C VAL A 289 -11.25 -7.32 -30.49
N CYS A 290 -12.36 -6.68 -30.87
CA CYS A 290 -13.53 -7.32 -31.44
C CYS A 290 -13.49 -7.49 -32.98
N GLN A 291 -12.45 -7.02 -33.67
CA GLN A 291 -12.37 -7.05 -35.14
C GLN A 291 -12.54 -8.48 -35.69
N ASN A 292 -11.90 -9.46 -35.05
CA ASN A 292 -11.87 -10.87 -35.49
C ASN A 292 -13.01 -11.73 -34.90
N ILE A 293 -14.02 -11.10 -34.27
CA ILE A 293 -15.16 -11.80 -33.67
C ILE A 293 -16.32 -11.72 -34.66
N GLU A 294 -16.92 -12.83 -35.06
CA GLU A 294 -18.08 -12.79 -35.96
C GLU A 294 -19.40 -12.61 -35.21
N SER A 295 -19.55 -13.29 -34.06
CA SER A 295 -20.75 -13.27 -33.24
C SER A 295 -21.02 -11.88 -32.66
N ALA A 296 -22.19 -11.33 -32.98
CA ALA A 296 -22.67 -10.07 -32.40
C ALA A 296 -22.92 -10.18 -30.89
N GLU A 297 -23.35 -11.36 -30.41
CA GLU A 297 -23.54 -11.65 -28.97
C GLU A 297 -22.20 -11.58 -28.22
N ASP A 298 -21.15 -12.18 -28.78
CA ASP A 298 -19.81 -12.21 -28.17
C ASP A 298 -19.19 -10.80 -28.13
N LYS A 299 -19.33 -10.03 -29.23
CA LYS A 299 -18.93 -8.61 -29.30
C LYS A 299 -19.65 -7.77 -28.25
N MET A 300 -20.97 -7.93 -28.15
CA MET A 300 -21.79 -7.20 -27.20
C MET A 300 -21.36 -7.51 -25.76
N LEU A 301 -21.10 -8.77 -25.44
CA LEU A 301 -20.69 -9.18 -24.10
C LEU A 301 -19.34 -8.58 -23.70
N LEU A 302 -18.35 -8.56 -24.60
CA LEU A 302 -17.05 -7.91 -24.37
C LEU A 302 -17.18 -6.39 -24.25
N PHE A 303 -18.00 -5.76 -25.10
CA PHE A 303 -18.27 -4.33 -25.04
C PHE A 303 -18.87 -3.93 -23.68
N LEU A 304 -19.89 -4.67 -23.22
CA LEU A 304 -20.55 -4.39 -21.95
C LEU A 304 -19.61 -4.60 -20.74
N CYS A 305 -18.75 -5.63 -20.79
CA CYS A 305 -17.82 -5.93 -19.70
C CYS A 305 -16.63 -4.95 -19.60
N TYR A 306 -16.04 -4.55 -20.72
CA TYR A 306 -14.77 -3.81 -20.74
C TYR A 306 -14.89 -2.34 -21.14
N HIS A 307 -15.81 -2.00 -22.03
CA HIS A 307 -16.07 -0.59 -22.39
C HIS A 307 -17.10 0.01 -21.45
N ALA A 308 -18.33 -0.54 -21.43
CA ALA A 308 -19.37 -0.05 -20.53
C ALA A 308 -19.08 -0.36 -19.05
N ASN A 309 -18.13 -1.26 -18.78
CA ASN A 309 -17.62 -1.60 -17.46
C ASN A 309 -18.75 -2.05 -16.50
N LEU A 310 -19.75 -2.76 -17.03
CA LEU A 310 -20.88 -3.30 -16.29
C LEU A 310 -20.50 -4.60 -15.60
N THR A 311 -21.09 -4.84 -14.43
CA THR A 311 -20.96 -6.12 -13.72
C THR A 311 -21.86 -7.18 -14.35
N ILE A 312 -21.52 -8.46 -14.21
CA ILE A 312 -22.33 -9.58 -14.71
C ILE A 312 -23.79 -9.49 -14.20
N SER A 313 -23.99 -9.07 -12.95
CA SER A 313 -25.32 -8.86 -12.37
C SER A 313 -26.12 -7.79 -13.12
N GLN A 314 -25.48 -6.70 -13.53
CA GLN A 314 -26.12 -5.64 -14.31
C GLN A 314 -26.39 -6.10 -15.74
N ILE A 315 -25.45 -6.82 -16.37
CA ILE A 315 -25.60 -7.31 -17.76
C ILE A 315 -26.80 -8.29 -17.86
N LYS A 316 -27.00 -9.13 -16.85
CA LYS A 316 -28.12 -10.07 -16.78
C LYS A 316 -29.49 -9.38 -16.82
N GLU A 317 -29.60 -8.19 -16.24
CA GLU A 317 -30.86 -7.46 -16.09
C GLU A 317 -31.17 -6.57 -17.32
N ILE A 318 -30.31 -6.54 -18.33
CA ILE A 318 -30.51 -5.71 -19.52
C ILE A 318 -31.70 -6.25 -20.32
N PRO A 319 -32.76 -5.43 -20.55
CA PRO A 319 -33.92 -5.85 -21.32
C PRO A 319 -33.57 -5.99 -22.81
N ALA A 320 -34.34 -6.79 -23.56
CA ALA A 320 -34.14 -6.97 -25.00
C ALA A 320 -34.23 -5.64 -25.79
N ASN A 321 -35.11 -4.73 -25.36
CA ASN A 321 -35.26 -3.39 -25.92
C ASN A 321 -34.52 -2.34 -25.06
N CYS A 322 -33.20 -2.27 -25.19
CA CYS A 322 -32.30 -1.45 -24.39
C CYS A 322 -31.65 -0.29 -25.16
N CYS A 323 -32.24 0.19 -26.26
CA CYS A 323 -31.65 1.19 -27.17
C CYS A 323 -31.18 2.49 -26.47
N ASN A 324 -31.78 2.81 -25.32
CA ASN A 324 -31.57 4.04 -24.54
C ASN A 324 -30.85 3.80 -23.19
N ILE A 325 -30.29 2.61 -22.95
CA ILE A 325 -29.67 2.28 -21.66
C ILE A 325 -28.53 3.25 -21.29
N PHE A 326 -27.76 3.70 -22.28
CA PHE A 326 -26.66 4.65 -22.11
C PHE A 326 -27.07 6.13 -22.13
N THR A 327 -28.34 6.44 -22.44
CA THR A 327 -28.87 7.82 -22.39
C THR A 327 -29.56 8.11 -21.07
N ASP A 328 -30.29 7.13 -20.51
CA ASP A 328 -31.18 7.36 -19.37
C ASP A 328 -30.65 6.80 -18.03
N GLN A 329 -29.89 5.70 -18.04
CA GLN A 329 -29.51 4.96 -16.83
C GLN A 329 -28.00 4.90 -16.54
N PHE A 330 -27.12 4.98 -17.54
CA PHE A 330 -25.67 4.83 -17.38
C PHE A 330 -24.87 6.00 -17.98
N LYS A 331 -24.77 7.13 -17.27
CA LYS A 331 -23.88 8.26 -17.62
C LYS A 331 -22.48 8.06 -17.04
N LEU A 332 -21.58 7.35 -17.73
CA LEU A 332 -20.11 7.26 -17.46
C LEU A 332 -19.40 6.58 -18.67
N PRO A 333 -18.04 6.58 -18.76
CA PRO A 333 -17.28 6.76 -20.00
C PRO A 333 -17.63 5.74 -21.09
N GLY A 334 -18.09 6.22 -22.24
CA GLY A 334 -18.64 5.40 -23.33
C GLY A 334 -19.91 5.97 -23.98
N SER A 335 -20.42 7.10 -23.49
CA SER A 335 -21.49 7.88 -24.13
C SER A 335 -21.03 8.66 -25.36
N ASP A 336 -19.98 8.20 -26.05
CA ASP A 336 -19.58 8.73 -27.34
C ASP A 336 -20.63 8.34 -28.38
N SER A 337 -20.92 9.22 -29.33
CA SER A 337 -21.88 8.97 -30.41
C SER A 337 -21.56 7.67 -31.15
N GLU A 338 -20.26 7.41 -31.39
CA GLU A 338 -19.80 6.20 -32.09
C GLU A 338 -20.05 4.93 -31.28
N ALA A 339 -19.81 4.96 -29.96
CA ALA A 339 -19.99 3.81 -29.09
C ALA A 339 -21.49 3.47 -28.90
N ILE A 340 -22.34 4.50 -28.84
CA ILE A 340 -23.81 4.33 -28.79
C ILE A 340 -24.31 3.73 -30.11
N GLU A 341 -23.82 4.21 -31.25
CA GLU A 341 -24.18 3.67 -32.56
C GLU A 341 -23.72 2.21 -32.69
N TYR A 342 -22.49 1.91 -32.32
CA TYR A 342 -21.95 0.55 -32.29
C TYR A 342 -22.80 -0.40 -31.44
N PHE A 343 -23.19 0.03 -30.24
CA PHE A 343 -24.09 -0.72 -29.37
C PHE A 343 -25.43 -0.99 -30.04
N LYS A 344 -26.07 0.03 -30.63
CA LYS A 344 -27.35 -0.13 -31.35
C LYS A 344 -27.21 -1.09 -32.52
N THR A 345 -26.14 -1.00 -33.31
CA THR A 345 -25.87 -1.93 -34.42
C THR A 345 -25.76 -3.37 -33.93
N LEU A 346 -25.05 -3.62 -32.83
CA LEU A 346 -24.93 -4.95 -32.25
C LEU A 346 -26.27 -5.47 -31.71
N GLN A 347 -27.04 -4.62 -31.03
CA GLN A 347 -28.36 -4.98 -30.51
C GLN A 347 -29.31 -5.40 -31.64
N THR A 348 -29.40 -4.62 -32.72
CA THR A 348 -30.23 -4.96 -33.88
C THR A 348 -29.86 -6.31 -34.47
N LYS A 349 -28.56 -6.59 -34.62
CA LYS A 349 -28.08 -7.90 -35.11
C LYS A 349 -28.47 -9.04 -34.16
N ILE A 350 -28.35 -8.85 -32.85
CA ILE A 350 -28.74 -9.87 -31.85
C ILE A 350 -30.26 -10.13 -31.93
N ILE A 351 -31.09 -9.09 -31.98
CA ILE A 351 -32.54 -9.22 -32.09
C ILE A 351 -32.93 -10.01 -33.36
N GLN A 352 -32.30 -9.69 -34.49
CA GLN A 352 -32.53 -10.40 -35.76
C GLN A 352 -32.12 -11.88 -35.71
N THR A 353 -31.06 -12.21 -34.97
CA THR A 353 -30.48 -13.57 -34.98
C THR A 353 -31.11 -14.48 -33.92
N THR A 354 -31.44 -13.92 -32.74
CA THR A 354 -31.82 -14.71 -31.55
C THR A 354 -33.25 -14.45 -31.07
N ASN A 355 -33.90 -13.38 -31.53
CA ASN A 355 -35.27 -12.98 -31.17
C ASN A 355 -35.59 -13.09 -29.65
N PRO A 356 -34.84 -12.38 -28.79
CA PRO A 356 -35.03 -12.43 -27.34
C PRO A 356 -36.36 -11.79 -26.93
N LYS A 357 -37.07 -12.42 -26.00
CA LYS A 357 -38.41 -12.01 -25.52
C LYS A 357 -38.37 -10.99 -24.39
N SER A 358 -37.47 -11.15 -23.43
CA SER A 358 -37.47 -10.36 -22.19
C SER A 358 -36.11 -9.72 -21.90
N TYR A 359 -35.01 -10.48 -22.04
CA TYR A 359 -33.66 -9.99 -21.73
C TYR A 359 -32.74 -10.11 -22.95
N LEU A 360 -31.77 -9.21 -23.05
CA LEU A 360 -30.80 -9.20 -24.15
C LEU A 360 -30.01 -10.52 -24.24
N PHE A 361 -29.78 -11.16 -23.10
CA PHE A 361 -29.14 -12.48 -23.00
C PHE A 361 -30.06 -13.44 -22.22
N GLU A 362 -30.81 -14.28 -22.94
CA GLU A 362 -31.80 -15.18 -22.34
C GLU A 362 -31.80 -16.59 -22.94
N GLN A 363 -32.35 -17.52 -22.18
CA GLN A 363 -32.75 -18.86 -22.64
C GLN A 363 -34.24 -19.03 -22.29
N ASP A 364 -35.09 -19.18 -23.31
CA ASP A 364 -36.55 -19.37 -23.16
C ASP A 364 -37.25 -18.31 -22.27
N GLY A 365 -36.93 -17.02 -22.48
CA GLY A 365 -37.52 -15.90 -21.74
C GLY A 365 -36.97 -15.69 -20.32
N LYS A 366 -36.01 -16.50 -19.87
CA LYS A 366 -35.29 -16.31 -18.60
C LYS A 366 -33.89 -15.77 -18.87
N ALA A 367 -33.50 -14.71 -18.18
CA ALA A 367 -32.15 -14.17 -18.23
C ALA A 367 -31.11 -15.27 -17.90
N TYR A 368 -29.99 -15.29 -18.62
CA TYR A 368 -28.91 -16.25 -18.34
C TYR A 368 -28.49 -16.22 -16.88
N ASP A 369 -28.12 -17.40 -16.38
CA ASP A 369 -27.52 -17.50 -15.07
C ASP A 369 -26.17 -16.76 -15.00
N ALA A 370 -25.85 -16.19 -13.83
CA ALA A 370 -24.64 -15.38 -13.67
C ALA A 370 -23.35 -16.21 -13.81
N ASP A 371 -23.37 -17.49 -13.38
CA ASP A 371 -22.24 -18.38 -13.54
C ASP A 371 -22.13 -18.87 -14.99
N LEU A 372 -23.26 -19.11 -15.66
CA LEU A 372 -23.29 -19.41 -17.10
C LEU A 372 -22.70 -18.25 -17.92
N MET A 373 -23.09 -17.01 -17.64
CA MET A 373 -22.56 -15.83 -18.31
C MET A 373 -21.06 -15.65 -18.03
N ARG A 374 -20.62 -15.90 -16.79
CA ARG A 374 -19.19 -15.90 -16.44
C ARG A 374 -18.40 -16.94 -17.23
N ILE A 375 -18.92 -18.16 -17.33
CA ILE A 375 -18.31 -19.25 -18.10
C ILE A 375 -18.25 -18.88 -19.58
N LYS A 376 -19.33 -18.32 -20.15
CA LYS A 376 -19.33 -17.79 -21.52
C LYS A 376 -18.20 -16.79 -21.73
N ILE A 377 -18.08 -15.77 -20.87
CA ILE A 377 -17.00 -14.77 -20.93
C ILE A 377 -15.63 -15.44 -20.89
N TYR A 378 -15.40 -16.38 -19.96
CA TYR A 378 -14.11 -17.06 -19.83
C TYR A 378 -13.75 -17.90 -21.05
N ARG A 379 -14.73 -18.51 -21.73
CA ARG A 379 -14.52 -19.25 -22.97
C ARG A 379 -14.19 -18.34 -24.16
N LEU A 380 -14.66 -17.09 -24.18
CA LEU A 380 -14.30 -16.12 -25.22
C LEU A 380 -12.79 -15.87 -25.28
N PHE A 381 -12.11 -15.90 -24.14
CA PHE A 381 -10.67 -15.68 -24.08
C PHE A 381 -9.86 -16.74 -24.81
N GLU A 382 -10.28 -18.00 -24.70
CA GLU A 382 -9.67 -19.13 -25.41
C GLU A 382 -10.05 -19.09 -26.90
N LYS A 383 -11.35 -18.99 -27.19
CA LYS A 383 -11.91 -18.98 -28.55
C LYS A 383 -11.28 -17.90 -29.44
N TYR A 384 -11.12 -16.69 -28.90
CA TYR A 384 -10.62 -15.53 -29.64
C TYR A 384 -9.19 -15.12 -29.27
N LYS A 385 -8.49 -15.93 -28.46
CA LYS A 385 -7.10 -15.69 -28.04
C LYS A 385 -6.87 -14.25 -27.57
N LEU A 386 -7.68 -13.77 -26.62
CA LEU A 386 -7.76 -12.36 -26.19
C LEU A 386 -6.54 -11.91 -25.34
N GLU A 387 -5.34 -12.01 -25.90
CA GLU A 387 -4.06 -11.69 -25.26
C GLU A 387 -4.01 -10.25 -24.75
N ALA A 388 -4.51 -9.30 -25.55
CA ALA A 388 -4.47 -7.87 -25.23
C ALA A 388 -5.23 -7.56 -23.93
N ILE A 389 -6.40 -8.19 -23.73
CA ILE A 389 -7.20 -8.03 -22.51
C ILE A 389 -6.43 -8.61 -21.32
N TYR A 390 -5.93 -9.84 -21.40
CA TYR A 390 -5.15 -10.42 -20.28
C TYR A 390 -3.94 -9.58 -19.92
N LYS A 391 -3.17 -9.13 -20.92
CA LYS A 391 -1.97 -8.34 -20.72
C LYS A 391 -2.30 -7.05 -19.98
N LYS A 392 -3.33 -6.30 -20.43
CA LYS A 392 -3.78 -5.07 -19.78
C LYS A 392 -4.32 -5.33 -18.37
N GLN A 393 -5.16 -6.35 -18.19
CA GLN A 393 -5.74 -6.71 -16.91
C GLN A 393 -4.67 -7.06 -15.87
N TYR A 394 -3.74 -7.95 -16.21
CA TYR A 394 -2.68 -8.37 -15.29
C TYR A 394 -1.62 -7.28 -15.07
N GLN A 395 -1.35 -6.44 -16.08
CA GLN A 395 -0.52 -5.26 -15.90
C GLN A 395 -1.16 -4.26 -14.94
N LEU A 396 -2.48 -4.02 -15.05
CA LEU A 396 -3.24 -3.19 -14.12
C LEU A 396 -3.20 -3.76 -12.70
N ILE A 397 -3.40 -5.06 -12.53
CA ILE A 397 -3.33 -5.72 -11.23
C ILE A 397 -1.92 -5.57 -10.61
N LEU A 398 -0.87 -5.81 -11.40
CA LEU A 398 0.50 -5.71 -10.93
C LEU A 398 0.93 -4.26 -10.63
N SER A 399 0.47 -3.27 -11.39
CA SER A 399 0.81 -1.85 -11.16
C SER A 399 0.28 -1.31 -9.84
N HIS A 400 -0.74 -1.94 -9.27
CA HIS A 400 -1.28 -1.61 -7.96
C HIS A 400 -0.62 -2.38 -6.79
N THR A 401 0.43 -3.15 -7.08
CA THR A 401 1.22 -3.82 -6.04
C THR A 401 2.44 -2.98 -5.63
N ASP A 402 3.06 -3.31 -4.50
CA ASP A 402 4.32 -2.69 -4.07
C ASP A 402 5.55 -3.23 -4.84
N TYR A 403 5.35 -4.04 -5.89
CA TYR A 403 6.46 -4.67 -6.61
C TYR A 403 7.22 -3.65 -7.46
N GLY A 404 8.55 -3.83 -7.55
CA GLY A 404 9.38 -3.02 -8.44
C GLY A 404 9.06 -3.29 -9.91
N SER A 405 9.33 -2.31 -10.79
CA SER A 405 9.05 -2.39 -12.23
C SER A 405 9.65 -3.62 -12.91
N LYS A 406 10.87 -4.03 -12.52
CA LYS A 406 11.50 -5.26 -13.02
C LYS A 406 10.72 -6.52 -12.63
N THR A 407 10.24 -6.59 -11.39
CA THR A 407 9.42 -7.71 -10.91
C THR A 407 8.07 -7.74 -11.63
N ILE A 408 7.42 -6.59 -11.82
CA ILE A 408 6.17 -6.48 -12.58
C ILE A 408 6.35 -7.03 -14.00
N LYS A 409 7.34 -6.53 -14.75
CA LYS A 409 7.63 -6.98 -16.12
C LYS A 409 7.93 -8.48 -16.17
N MET A 410 8.70 -8.98 -15.21
CA MET A 410 9.09 -10.39 -15.13
C MET A 410 7.90 -11.31 -14.81
N TYR A 411 7.04 -10.92 -13.87
CA TYR A 411 5.85 -11.70 -13.51
C TYR A 411 4.85 -11.71 -14.66
N LEU A 412 4.59 -10.56 -15.25
CA LEU A 412 3.70 -10.42 -16.39
C LEU A 412 4.19 -11.29 -17.57
N SER A 413 5.46 -11.15 -17.97
CA SER A 413 5.98 -11.92 -19.10
C SER A 413 5.99 -13.42 -18.86
N THR A 414 6.30 -13.85 -17.63
CA THR A 414 6.27 -15.28 -17.26
C THR A 414 4.86 -15.85 -17.32
N PHE A 415 3.88 -15.11 -16.80
CA PHE A 415 2.50 -15.58 -16.79
C PHE A 415 1.83 -15.51 -18.17
N MET A 416 2.13 -14.49 -18.98
CA MET A 416 1.63 -14.43 -20.36
C MET A 416 2.18 -15.58 -21.23
N ARG A 417 3.44 -16.00 -21.03
CA ARG A 417 3.99 -17.18 -21.70
C ARG A 417 3.30 -18.48 -21.27
N PHE A 418 2.90 -18.56 -20.01
CA PHE A 418 2.11 -19.68 -19.51
C PHE A 418 0.71 -19.70 -20.13
N LEU A 419 0.01 -18.57 -20.15
CA LEU A 419 -1.31 -18.47 -20.79
C LEU A 419 -1.22 -18.81 -22.28
N LYS A 420 -0.21 -18.31 -22.99
CA LYS A 420 0.01 -18.62 -24.40
C LYS A 420 0.18 -20.13 -24.66
N HIS A 421 0.82 -20.87 -23.75
CA HIS A 421 0.98 -22.32 -23.89
C HIS A 421 -0.34 -23.07 -23.79
N TYR A 422 -1.27 -22.59 -22.95
CA TYR A 422 -2.65 -23.09 -22.86
C TYR A 422 -3.63 -22.29 -23.72
N GLU A 423 -3.17 -21.72 -24.84
CA GLU A 423 -3.99 -20.98 -25.81
C GLU A 423 -4.89 -19.89 -25.22
N TYR A 424 -4.42 -19.22 -24.16
CA TYR A 424 -5.16 -18.20 -23.41
C TYR A 424 -6.44 -18.70 -22.73
N ARG A 425 -6.55 -20.02 -22.50
CA ARG A 425 -7.60 -20.59 -21.66
C ARG A 425 -7.60 -19.94 -20.28
N HIS A 426 -8.79 -19.61 -19.79
CA HIS A 426 -8.92 -18.85 -18.55
C HIS A 426 -8.35 -19.63 -17.36
N PRO A 427 -7.57 -19.00 -16.46
CA PRO A 427 -6.94 -19.69 -15.33
C PRO A 427 -7.89 -20.48 -14.43
N ALA A 428 -9.16 -20.08 -14.36
CA ALA A 428 -10.20 -20.83 -13.63
C ALA A 428 -10.45 -22.24 -14.18
N PHE A 429 -10.08 -22.52 -15.43
CA PHE A 429 -10.19 -23.83 -16.08
C PHE A 429 -8.85 -24.56 -16.20
N ILE A 430 -7.77 -24.02 -15.62
CA ILE A 430 -6.47 -24.69 -15.63
C ILE A 430 -6.29 -25.44 -14.31
N SER A 431 -6.13 -26.75 -14.42
CA SER A 431 -5.96 -27.64 -13.28
C SER A 431 -4.57 -27.51 -12.65
N ASP A 432 -4.45 -27.92 -11.39
CA ASP A 432 -3.16 -27.99 -10.70
C ASP A 432 -2.18 -28.99 -11.33
N GLU A 433 -2.70 -30.00 -12.05
CA GLU A 433 -1.89 -30.95 -12.84
C GLU A 433 -1.24 -30.27 -14.04
N GLU A 434 -2.02 -29.51 -14.82
CA GLU A 434 -1.49 -28.77 -15.96
C GLU A 434 -0.44 -27.72 -15.53
N ILE A 435 -0.68 -27.03 -14.41
CA ILE A 435 0.32 -26.11 -13.84
C ILE A 435 1.63 -26.85 -13.53
N ARG A 436 1.56 -28.07 -12.98
CA ARG A 436 2.72 -28.91 -12.71
C ARG A 436 3.41 -29.33 -14.01
N ASP A 437 2.66 -29.75 -15.02
CA ASP A 437 3.23 -30.18 -16.31
C ASP A 437 3.99 -29.05 -16.98
N TYR A 438 3.43 -27.83 -16.97
CA TYR A 438 4.15 -26.65 -17.45
C TYR A 438 5.43 -26.38 -16.65
N MET A 439 5.41 -26.58 -15.33
CA MET A 439 6.62 -26.45 -14.52
C MET A 439 7.70 -27.49 -14.88
N ILE A 440 7.29 -28.72 -15.18
CA ILE A 440 8.18 -29.80 -15.60
C ILE A 440 8.85 -29.47 -16.93
N LEU A 441 8.12 -28.89 -17.88
CA LEU A 441 8.68 -28.42 -19.16
C LEU A 441 9.83 -27.41 -18.98
N HIS A 442 9.84 -26.66 -17.87
CA HIS A 442 10.90 -25.69 -17.55
C HIS A 442 11.94 -26.22 -16.54
N ARG A 443 11.95 -27.53 -16.25
CA ARG A 443 12.85 -28.13 -15.24
C ARG A 443 14.32 -28.06 -15.63
N GLU A 444 14.64 -28.11 -16.91
CA GLU A 444 16.03 -27.99 -17.41
C GLU A 444 16.53 -26.54 -17.42
N LYS A 445 15.64 -25.56 -17.20
CA LYS A 445 16.03 -24.15 -17.07
C LYS A 445 16.65 -23.90 -15.69
N SER A 446 17.39 -22.80 -15.59
CA SER A 446 18.08 -22.39 -14.35
C SER A 446 17.14 -22.35 -13.13
N THR A 447 17.69 -22.61 -11.94
CA THR A 447 16.96 -22.54 -10.66
C THR A 447 16.32 -21.17 -10.43
N SER A 448 17.00 -20.10 -10.85
CA SER A 448 16.45 -18.73 -10.83
C SER A 448 15.21 -18.57 -11.70
N HIS A 449 15.19 -19.17 -12.89
CA HIS A 449 14.02 -19.14 -13.79
C HIS A 449 12.82 -19.85 -13.15
N GLN A 450 13.04 -21.05 -12.62
CA GLN A 450 11.99 -21.81 -11.92
C GLN A 450 11.49 -21.07 -10.67
N ASP A 451 12.37 -20.40 -9.93
CA ASP A 451 11.99 -19.59 -8.77
C ASP A 451 11.08 -18.42 -9.14
N VAL A 452 11.34 -17.78 -10.29
CA VAL A 452 10.50 -16.72 -10.85
C VAL A 452 9.14 -17.28 -11.25
N LEU A 453 9.13 -18.41 -11.95
CA LEU A 453 7.92 -19.09 -12.42
C LEU A 453 7.01 -19.46 -11.24
N VAL A 454 7.54 -20.13 -10.22
CA VAL A 454 6.80 -20.44 -8.99
C VAL A 454 6.26 -19.18 -8.32
N SER A 455 7.07 -18.12 -8.24
CA SER A 455 6.64 -16.89 -7.55
C SER A 455 5.56 -16.13 -8.32
N ALA A 456 5.63 -16.13 -9.65
CA ALA A 456 4.59 -15.58 -10.52
C ALA A 456 3.29 -16.39 -10.40
N PHE A 457 3.37 -17.72 -10.44
CA PHE A 457 2.19 -18.60 -10.35
C PHE A 457 1.48 -18.45 -9.00
N LYS A 458 2.23 -18.44 -7.90
CA LYS A 458 1.66 -18.15 -6.58
C LYS A 458 0.99 -16.78 -6.51
N PHE A 459 1.53 -15.78 -7.21
CA PHE A 459 0.88 -14.48 -7.27
C PHE A 459 -0.44 -14.55 -8.04
N PHE A 460 -0.45 -15.08 -9.27
CA PHE A 460 -1.64 -15.08 -10.11
C PHE A 460 -2.71 -16.08 -9.64
N PHE A 461 -2.35 -17.34 -9.40
CA PHE A 461 -3.34 -18.34 -8.98
C PHE A 461 -3.82 -18.10 -7.54
N GLU A 462 -2.92 -17.98 -6.56
CA GLU A 462 -3.36 -17.87 -5.16
C GLU A 462 -3.94 -16.47 -4.83
N ARG A 463 -3.37 -15.38 -5.38
CA ARG A 463 -3.79 -14.01 -4.99
C ARG A 463 -4.77 -13.34 -5.95
N VAL A 464 -4.73 -13.65 -7.25
CA VAL A 464 -5.65 -13.06 -8.23
C VAL A 464 -6.86 -13.95 -8.42
N HIS A 465 -6.65 -15.22 -8.75
CA HIS A 465 -7.73 -16.18 -9.03
C HIS A 465 -8.25 -16.93 -7.80
N LYS A 466 -7.60 -16.76 -6.63
CA LYS A 466 -7.94 -17.44 -5.37
C LYS A 466 -7.96 -18.97 -5.47
N GLN A 467 -7.20 -19.53 -6.42
CA GLN A 467 -6.97 -20.96 -6.56
C GLN A 467 -5.80 -21.35 -5.67
N SER A 468 -6.04 -22.24 -4.71
CA SER A 468 -5.01 -22.74 -3.81
C SER A 468 -4.14 -23.76 -4.54
N LEU A 469 -2.93 -23.37 -4.92
CA LEU A 469 -1.96 -24.28 -5.51
C LEU A 469 -1.47 -25.28 -4.46
N SER A 470 -1.56 -26.59 -4.75
CA SER A 470 -1.01 -27.59 -3.85
C SER A 470 0.53 -27.45 -3.71
N PRO A 471 1.07 -27.34 -2.48
CA PRO A 471 2.52 -27.28 -2.24
C PRO A 471 3.28 -28.51 -2.76
N GLN A 472 2.60 -29.64 -2.93
CA GLN A 472 3.15 -30.89 -3.45
C GLN A 472 3.29 -30.86 -4.99
N ARG A 473 2.53 -29.99 -5.67
CA ARG A 473 2.50 -29.86 -7.14
C ARG A 473 3.41 -28.72 -7.62
N VAL A 474 3.50 -27.64 -6.84
CA VAL A 474 4.33 -26.46 -7.15
C VAL A 474 5.58 -26.45 -6.26
N MET A 475 6.57 -27.27 -6.62
CA MET A 475 7.83 -27.37 -5.89
C MET A 475 8.86 -26.32 -6.35
N ARG A 476 9.55 -25.70 -5.39
CA ARG A 476 10.72 -24.87 -5.71
C ARG A 476 11.95 -25.78 -5.88
N PRO A 477 12.83 -25.50 -6.85
CA PRO A 477 14.09 -26.23 -6.95
C PRO A 477 14.93 -26.03 -5.69
N ARG A 478 15.63 -27.07 -5.26
CA ARG A 478 16.65 -26.95 -4.22
C ARG A 478 17.76 -26.04 -4.75
N ARG A 479 18.07 -24.98 -4.01
CA ARG A 479 19.21 -24.10 -4.35
C ARG A 479 20.50 -24.79 -3.93
N GLY A 480 21.37 -25.07 -4.90
CA GLY A 480 22.77 -25.39 -4.61
C GLY A 480 23.42 -24.23 -3.85
N LYS A 481 24.19 -24.54 -2.80
CA LYS A 481 24.97 -23.55 -2.06
C LYS A 481 26.38 -23.52 -2.66
N TYR A 482 26.59 -22.68 -3.66
CA TYR A 482 27.93 -22.43 -4.19
C TYR A 482 28.60 -21.30 -3.40
N LEU A 483 29.91 -21.42 -3.16
CA LEU A 483 30.71 -20.34 -2.60
C LEU A 483 30.70 -19.15 -3.57
N PRO A 484 30.56 -17.90 -3.10
CA PRO A 484 30.66 -16.72 -3.95
C PRO A 484 32.04 -16.64 -4.61
N ASP A 485 32.07 -16.51 -5.94
CA ASP A 485 33.28 -16.08 -6.63
C ASP A 485 33.65 -14.64 -6.21
N TYR A 486 34.91 -14.42 -5.87
CA TYR A 486 35.49 -13.12 -5.57
C TYR A 486 36.82 -12.96 -6.31
N PHE A 487 37.26 -11.72 -6.49
CA PHE A 487 38.58 -11.36 -7.01
C PHE A 487 39.62 -11.30 -5.89
N THR A 488 40.84 -11.79 -6.13
CA THR A 488 42.01 -11.55 -5.25
C THR A 488 42.48 -10.10 -5.33
N LEU A 489 43.38 -9.70 -4.43
CA LEU A 489 43.97 -8.35 -4.44
C LEU A 489 44.74 -8.06 -5.72
N GLU A 490 45.49 -9.04 -6.24
CA GLU A 490 46.24 -8.95 -7.49
C GLU A 490 45.30 -8.81 -8.70
N GLU A 491 44.21 -9.59 -8.73
CA GLU A 491 43.19 -9.49 -9.77
C GLU A 491 42.51 -8.11 -9.77
N ILE A 492 42.19 -7.56 -8.59
CA ILE A 492 41.62 -6.20 -8.48
C ILE A 492 42.61 -5.15 -8.96
N ALA A 493 43.88 -5.25 -8.57
CA ALA A 493 44.93 -4.33 -9.02
C ALA A 493 45.08 -4.38 -10.55
N ALA A 494 45.14 -5.59 -11.12
CA ALA A 494 45.21 -5.79 -12.58
C ALA A 494 43.98 -5.23 -13.31
N ILE A 495 42.77 -5.43 -12.77
CA ILE A 495 41.53 -4.84 -13.30
C ILE A 495 41.59 -3.31 -13.31
N LEU A 496 42.02 -2.68 -12.21
CA LEU A 496 42.06 -1.23 -12.10
C LEU A 496 43.15 -0.60 -12.98
N ASN A 497 44.27 -1.29 -13.18
CA ASN A 497 45.37 -0.86 -14.04
C ASN A 497 45.11 -1.13 -15.54
N SER A 498 44.02 -1.82 -15.90
CA SER A 498 43.76 -2.18 -17.29
C SER A 498 43.16 -1.05 -18.14
N THR A 499 42.87 0.12 -17.57
CA THR A 499 42.18 1.23 -18.25
C THR A 499 42.73 2.56 -17.78
N GLU A 500 42.95 3.50 -18.69
CA GLU A 500 43.29 4.88 -18.32
C GLU A 500 42.07 5.80 -18.16
N ASN A 501 40.89 5.37 -18.63
CA ASN A 501 39.67 6.16 -18.47
C ASN A 501 39.34 6.36 -16.96
N PRO A 502 39.38 7.59 -16.43
CA PRO A 502 39.25 7.83 -15.00
C PRO A 502 37.84 7.56 -14.48
N LYS A 503 36.81 7.77 -15.31
CA LYS A 503 35.42 7.42 -15.00
C LYS A 503 35.25 5.92 -14.75
N HIS A 504 35.77 5.09 -15.65
CA HIS A 504 35.67 3.64 -15.52
C HIS A 504 36.49 3.12 -14.34
N LYS A 505 37.73 3.63 -14.17
CA LYS A 505 38.62 3.28 -13.06
C LYS A 505 37.96 3.62 -11.72
N LEU A 506 37.45 4.84 -11.56
CA LEU A 506 36.76 5.30 -10.34
C LEU A 506 35.48 4.49 -10.05
N MET A 507 34.68 4.20 -11.08
CA MET A 507 33.42 3.45 -10.94
C MET A 507 33.64 2.04 -10.39
N ILE A 508 34.63 1.32 -10.91
CA ILE A 508 34.97 -0.03 -10.43
C ILE A 508 35.65 0.04 -9.05
N ALA A 509 36.54 1.01 -8.83
CA ALA A 509 37.23 1.20 -7.56
C ALA A 509 36.27 1.51 -6.41
N ILE A 510 35.27 2.38 -6.61
CA ILE A 510 34.21 2.64 -5.62
C ILE A 510 33.37 1.39 -5.39
N GLY A 511 33.04 0.65 -6.47
CA GLY A 511 32.30 -0.61 -6.37
C GLY A 511 32.96 -1.63 -5.44
N TYR A 512 34.28 -1.73 -5.50
CA TYR A 512 35.10 -2.55 -4.60
C TYR A 512 35.25 -1.91 -3.21
N THR A 513 35.86 -0.73 -3.10
CA THR A 513 36.24 -0.11 -1.81
C THR A 513 35.07 0.20 -0.87
N ALA A 514 33.87 0.40 -1.41
CA ALA A 514 32.68 0.68 -0.62
C ALA A 514 31.68 -0.50 -0.61
N GLY A 515 32.00 -1.61 -1.28
CA GLY A 515 31.16 -2.81 -1.37
C GLY A 515 29.76 -2.54 -1.92
N LEU A 516 29.60 -1.61 -2.86
CA LEU A 516 28.28 -1.15 -3.33
C LEU A 516 27.59 -2.19 -4.24
N ARG A 517 26.26 -2.26 -4.19
CA ARG A 517 25.48 -2.99 -5.18
C ARG A 517 25.45 -2.21 -6.50
N ARG A 518 25.29 -2.93 -7.62
CA ARG A 518 25.14 -2.34 -8.96
C ARG A 518 24.22 -1.11 -9.01
N GLN A 519 23.02 -1.20 -8.43
CA GLN A 519 22.06 -0.09 -8.44
C GLN A 519 22.47 1.06 -7.51
N GLU A 520 23.21 0.77 -6.44
CA GLU A 520 23.72 1.79 -5.51
C GLU A 520 24.82 2.61 -6.19
N ILE A 521 25.70 1.98 -6.99
CA ILE A 521 26.76 2.67 -7.75
C ILE A 521 26.17 3.67 -8.75
N ILE A 522 25.22 3.25 -9.58
CA ILE A 522 24.66 4.12 -10.63
C ILE A 522 23.72 5.20 -10.06
N ASN A 523 23.13 4.97 -8.88
CA ASN A 523 22.26 5.95 -8.21
C ASN A 523 23.04 6.97 -7.37
N LEU A 524 24.35 6.79 -7.19
CA LEU A 524 25.15 7.63 -6.32
C LEU A 524 25.22 9.06 -6.86
N LYS A 525 25.10 10.06 -5.99
CA LYS A 525 25.23 11.48 -6.35
C LYS A 525 26.56 12.05 -5.87
N ILE A 526 26.94 13.19 -6.44
CA ILE A 526 28.15 13.91 -6.03
C ILE A 526 28.05 14.32 -4.56
N THR A 527 26.87 14.79 -4.13
CA THR A 527 26.59 15.22 -2.75
C THR A 527 26.60 14.08 -1.72
N ASP A 528 26.61 12.82 -2.17
CA ASP A 528 26.62 11.67 -1.29
C ASP A 528 28.04 11.32 -0.77
N ILE A 529 29.10 11.92 -1.34
CA ILE A 529 30.49 11.67 -0.97
C ILE A 529 30.98 12.74 0.01
N ASP A 530 31.36 12.32 1.22
CA ASP A 530 32.02 13.16 2.22
C ASP A 530 33.51 12.86 2.25
N LEU A 531 34.30 13.69 1.54
CA LEU A 531 35.76 13.58 1.49
C LEU A 531 36.44 13.91 2.82
N LYS A 532 35.80 14.71 3.70
CA LYS A 532 36.38 15.04 5.01
C LYS A 532 36.33 13.84 5.94
N LYS A 533 35.20 13.13 5.94
CA LYS A 533 34.98 11.94 6.79
C LYS A 533 35.34 10.63 6.11
N ASN A 534 35.69 10.65 4.82
CA ASN A 534 36.00 9.47 4.00
C ASN A 534 34.85 8.46 3.98
N ARG A 535 33.63 8.96 3.70
CA ARG A 535 32.39 8.15 3.73
C ARG A 535 31.52 8.43 2.52
N ILE A 536 30.77 7.40 2.12
CA ILE A 536 29.73 7.48 1.09
C ILE A 536 28.38 7.29 1.76
N PHE A 537 27.45 8.22 1.55
CA PHE A 537 26.06 8.07 1.93
C PHE A 537 25.29 7.28 0.87
N ILE A 538 24.62 6.20 1.26
CA ILE A 538 23.85 5.37 0.35
C ILE A 538 22.38 5.51 0.71
N LYS A 539 21.66 6.27 -0.10
CA LYS A 539 20.23 6.49 0.05
C LYS A 539 19.40 5.33 -0.48
N ASP A 540 18.27 5.04 0.16
CA ASP A 540 17.24 4.11 -0.32
C ASP A 540 17.77 2.69 -0.64
N SER A 541 18.69 2.17 0.19
CA SER A 541 19.16 0.80 0.04
C SER A 541 18.05 -0.23 0.26
N LYS A 542 18.30 -1.51 -0.08
CA LYS A 542 17.28 -2.58 -0.06
C LYS A 542 16.46 -2.57 1.25
N GLY A 543 15.17 -2.26 1.14
CA GLY A 543 14.27 -2.08 2.28
C GLY A 543 14.03 -0.62 2.69
N ARG A 544 14.41 0.36 1.84
CA ARG A 544 14.32 1.80 2.11
C ARG A 544 15.07 2.20 3.38
N LYS A 545 16.29 1.70 3.51
CA LYS A 545 17.18 2.05 4.62
C LYS A 545 18.38 2.80 4.09
N ASP A 546 18.74 3.87 4.77
CA ASP A 546 19.96 4.60 4.47
C ASP A 546 21.13 3.99 5.25
N ARG A 547 22.33 4.07 4.69
CA ARG A 547 23.56 3.65 5.39
C ARG A 547 24.76 4.44 4.90
N TYR A 548 25.81 4.47 5.72
CA TYR A 548 27.12 4.94 5.29
C TYR A 548 28.00 3.75 4.93
N SER A 549 28.83 3.92 3.90
CA SER A 549 29.95 3.03 3.58
C SER A 549 31.26 3.83 3.53
N LEU A 550 32.37 3.14 3.32
CA LEU A 550 33.71 3.71 3.27
C LEU A 550 33.95 4.41 1.93
N PHE A 551 34.69 5.51 1.95
CA PHE A 551 35.33 6.09 0.77
C PHE A 551 36.84 6.04 0.99
N SER A 552 37.60 5.42 0.09
CA SER A 552 39.05 5.31 0.28
C SER A 552 39.73 6.65 0.02
N LYS A 553 40.62 7.07 0.92
CA LYS A 553 41.47 8.27 0.75
C LYS A 553 42.29 8.22 -0.53
N GLN A 554 42.72 7.03 -0.94
CA GLN A 554 43.51 6.79 -2.15
C GLN A 554 42.73 7.12 -3.45
N LEU A 555 41.41 7.31 -3.36
CA LEU A 555 40.58 7.70 -4.51
C LEU A 555 40.39 9.21 -4.63
N HIS A 556 40.93 10.03 -3.72
CA HIS A 556 40.71 11.48 -3.73
C HIS A 556 41.24 12.14 -5.00
N ASP A 557 42.46 11.81 -5.42
CA ASP A 557 43.07 12.39 -6.61
C ASP A 557 42.33 11.94 -7.87
N LEU A 558 42.05 10.64 -7.99
CA LEU A 558 41.27 10.09 -9.11
C LEU A 558 39.85 10.69 -9.18
N TYR A 559 39.23 10.92 -8.02
CA TYR A 559 37.93 11.57 -7.92
C TYR A 559 37.98 13.03 -8.38
N ALA A 560 39.00 13.78 -7.96
CA ALA A 560 39.21 15.16 -8.38
C ALA A 560 39.46 15.26 -9.90
N THR A 561 40.33 14.40 -10.45
CA THR A 561 40.57 14.31 -11.90
C THR A 561 39.28 14.01 -12.65
N TYR A 562 38.50 13.03 -12.18
CA TYR A 562 37.22 12.68 -12.78
C TYR A 562 36.23 13.84 -12.79
N LEU A 563 36.05 14.54 -11.66
CA LEU A 563 35.13 15.68 -11.58
C LEU A 563 35.57 16.84 -12.48
N HIS A 564 36.88 17.08 -12.58
CA HIS A 564 37.43 18.12 -13.44
C HIS A 564 37.17 17.83 -14.94
N GLU A 565 37.37 16.59 -15.38
CA GLU A 565 37.21 16.19 -16.78
C GLU A 565 35.73 16.03 -17.19
N TYR A 566 34.91 15.36 -16.38
CA TYR A 566 33.55 14.96 -16.77
C TYR A 566 32.45 15.91 -16.27
N LYS A 567 32.72 16.75 -15.27
CA LYS A 567 31.79 17.76 -14.71
C LYS A 567 30.32 17.27 -14.59
N PRO A 568 30.06 16.15 -13.89
CA PRO A 568 28.72 15.60 -13.77
C PRO A 568 27.77 16.59 -13.05
N GLN A 569 26.48 16.56 -13.40
CA GLN A 569 25.50 17.53 -12.86
C GLN A 569 24.64 16.96 -11.72
N THR A 570 24.14 15.74 -11.88
CA THR A 570 23.14 15.12 -10.99
C THR A 570 23.65 13.83 -10.36
N TYR A 571 24.08 12.87 -11.18
CA TYR A 571 24.60 11.60 -10.70
C TYR A 571 26.11 11.63 -10.72
N LEU A 572 26.76 10.90 -9.80
CA LEU A 572 28.21 10.78 -9.82
C LEU A 572 28.68 10.22 -11.16
N PHE A 573 28.00 9.21 -11.68
CA PHE A 573 28.26 8.63 -13.00
C PHE A 573 27.07 8.88 -13.93
N GLU A 574 27.27 9.74 -14.91
CA GLU A 574 26.24 10.10 -15.90
C GLU A 574 26.46 9.38 -17.22
N SER A 575 25.45 9.32 -18.08
CA SER A 575 25.56 8.76 -19.42
C SER A 575 26.41 9.64 -20.35
N ARG A 576 26.30 9.49 -21.68
CA ARG A 576 26.87 10.48 -22.61
C ARG A 576 26.11 11.81 -22.53
N GLU A 577 24.83 11.74 -22.23
CA GLU A 577 23.98 12.90 -21.97
C GLU A 577 24.09 13.31 -20.50
N PRO A 578 24.43 14.58 -20.20
CA PRO A 578 24.50 15.12 -18.85
C PRO A 578 23.17 14.98 -18.09
N GLY A 579 23.24 14.76 -16.78
CA GLY A 579 22.08 14.61 -15.91
C GLY A 579 21.37 13.25 -15.96
N ILE A 580 21.67 12.41 -16.97
CA ILE A 580 21.09 11.07 -17.10
C ILE A 580 21.98 10.04 -16.41
N GLN A 581 21.37 9.15 -15.63
CA GLN A 581 22.05 8.06 -14.94
C GLN A 581 22.80 7.12 -15.90
N TYR A 582 24.00 6.68 -15.50
CA TYR A 582 24.76 5.67 -16.23
C TYR A 582 24.04 4.30 -16.28
N SER A 583 24.10 3.63 -17.42
CA SER A 583 23.46 2.31 -17.60
C SER A 583 24.15 1.21 -16.79
N ALA A 584 23.34 0.39 -16.12
CA ALA A 584 23.78 -0.79 -15.38
C ALA A 584 24.43 -1.85 -16.29
N GLU A 585 23.96 -1.94 -17.54
CA GLU A 585 24.46 -2.85 -18.57
C GLU A 585 25.83 -2.36 -19.08
N SER A 586 25.96 -1.06 -19.34
CA SER A 586 27.25 -0.45 -19.71
C SER A 586 28.30 -0.66 -18.63
N MET A 587 27.97 -0.43 -17.36
CA MET A 587 28.89 -0.68 -16.25
C MET A 587 29.33 -2.15 -16.16
N ALA A 588 28.41 -3.10 -16.38
CA ALA A 588 28.76 -4.51 -16.40
C ALA A 588 29.70 -4.85 -17.57
N LYS A 589 29.51 -4.22 -18.73
CA LYS A 589 30.39 -4.35 -19.90
C LYS A 589 31.78 -3.76 -19.63
N VAL A 590 31.85 -2.61 -18.95
CA VAL A 590 33.11 -1.99 -18.51
C VAL A 590 33.92 -2.96 -17.65
N LEU A 591 33.33 -3.51 -16.58
CA LEU A 591 34.02 -4.49 -15.73
C LEU A 591 34.48 -5.72 -16.53
N LYS A 592 33.62 -6.24 -17.42
CA LYS A 592 33.97 -7.41 -18.25
C LYS A 592 35.16 -7.13 -19.17
N ASN A 593 35.20 -5.94 -19.78
CA ASN A 593 36.30 -5.55 -20.65
C ASN A 593 37.60 -5.36 -19.86
N MET A 594 37.53 -4.70 -18.70
CA MET A 594 38.68 -4.51 -17.83
C MET A 594 39.24 -5.84 -17.33
N ALA A 595 38.37 -6.75 -16.87
CA ALA A 595 38.78 -8.09 -16.44
C ALA A 595 39.43 -8.89 -17.59
N ARG A 596 38.89 -8.80 -18.82
CA ARG A 596 39.48 -9.48 -19.98
C ARG A 596 40.86 -8.90 -20.33
N ALA A 597 41.02 -7.58 -20.27
CA ALA A 597 42.30 -6.91 -20.48
C ALA A 597 43.33 -7.28 -19.39
N ALA A 598 42.87 -7.50 -18.16
CA ALA A 598 43.66 -8.01 -17.04
C ALA A 598 43.97 -9.53 -17.12
N GLY A 599 43.58 -10.21 -18.20
CA GLY A 599 43.83 -11.66 -18.38
C GLY A 599 42.85 -12.60 -17.67
N ILE A 600 41.80 -12.08 -17.02
CA ILE A 600 40.82 -12.88 -16.27
C ILE A 600 39.81 -13.50 -17.23
N ARG A 601 39.93 -14.82 -17.46
CA ARG A 601 39.11 -15.58 -18.42
C ARG A 601 37.78 -16.08 -17.86
N ARG A 602 37.63 -16.14 -16.53
CA ARG A 602 36.40 -16.60 -15.87
C ARG A 602 35.26 -15.60 -16.01
N LYS A 603 34.02 -16.06 -15.75
CA LYS A 603 32.83 -15.22 -15.82
C LYS A 603 32.81 -14.19 -14.69
N VAL A 604 32.99 -12.92 -15.03
CA VAL A 604 32.95 -11.81 -14.06
C VAL A 604 31.59 -11.14 -13.95
N ASN A 605 31.27 -10.62 -12.77
CA ASN A 605 30.08 -9.79 -12.56
C ASN A 605 30.31 -8.75 -11.44
N LEU A 606 29.51 -7.69 -11.43
CA LEU A 606 29.65 -6.57 -10.47
C LEU A 606 29.45 -6.97 -9.00
N HIS A 607 28.72 -8.06 -8.71
CA HIS A 607 28.60 -8.51 -7.31
C HIS A 607 29.90 -9.12 -6.81
N MET A 608 30.79 -9.59 -7.68
CA MET A 608 32.11 -10.10 -7.29
C MET A 608 32.96 -9.02 -6.63
N LEU A 609 32.88 -7.75 -7.06
CA LEU A 609 33.58 -6.63 -6.41
C LEU A 609 33.14 -6.48 -4.94
N ARG A 610 31.83 -6.61 -4.71
CA ARG A 610 31.24 -6.57 -3.38
C ARG A 610 31.56 -7.81 -2.55
N HIS A 611 31.67 -8.98 -3.20
CA HIS A 611 32.10 -10.22 -2.55
C HIS A 611 33.57 -10.09 -2.12
N SER A 612 34.47 -9.63 -3.00
CA SER A 612 35.86 -9.31 -2.68
C SER A 612 35.98 -8.37 -1.50
N PHE A 613 35.24 -7.25 -1.50
CA PHE A 613 35.24 -6.33 -0.38
C PHE A 613 34.87 -7.00 0.95
N ALA A 614 33.81 -7.82 0.94
CA ALA A 614 33.37 -8.52 2.13
C ALA A 614 34.39 -9.56 2.61
N THR A 615 34.94 -10.35 1.68
CA THR A 615 35.93 -11.39 1.95
C THR A 615 37.22 -10.78 2.49
N HIS A 616 37.79 -9.78 1.81
CA HIS A 616 39.05 -9.15 2.22
C HIS A 616 38.94 -8.46 3.59
N LEU A 617 37.80 -7.82 3.91
CA LEU A 617 37.60 -7.28 5.27
C LEU A 617 37.55 -8.38 6.34
N LEU A 618 37.02 -9.56 6.02
CA LEU A 618 37.02 -10.67 6.98
C LEU A 618 38.39 -11.33 7.08
N GLU A 619 39.14 -11.44 5.99
CA GLU A 619 40.54 -11.89 5.96
C GLU A 619 41.45 -10.96 6.79
N ASP A 620 41.20 -9.64 6.74
CA ASP A 620 41.82 -8.62 7.61
C ASP A 620 41.37 -8.70 9.09
N GLY A 621 40.58 -9.71 9.45
CA GLY A 621 40.12 -9.95 10.82
C GLY A 621 39.03 -8.99 11.32
N LYS A 622 38.32 -8.28 10.44
CA LYS A 622 37.23 -7.37 10.86
C LYS A 622 36.00 -8.16 11.32
N ASP A 623 35.29 -7.62 12.32
CA ASP A 623 34.07 -8.22 12.84
C ASP A 623 32.99 -8.33 11.74
N ILE A 624 32.39 -9.51 11.62
CA ILE A 624 31.31 -9.80 10.67
C ILE A 624 30.13 -8.82 10.79
N ARG A 625 29.84 -8.29 11.98
CA ARG A 625 28.81 -7.28 12.24
C ARG A 625 29.16 -5.95 11.59
N TYR A 626 30.43 -5.57 11.63
CA TYR A 626 30.92 -4.36 10.98
C TYR A 626 30.80 -4.50 9.46
N VAL A 627 31.23 -5.64 8.91
CA VAL A 627 31.07 -5.96 7.48
C VAL A 627 29.58 -5.99 7.09
N GLN A 628 28.70 -6.55 7.93
CA GLN A 628 27.25 -6.58 7.72
C GLN A 628 26.66 -5.16 7.60
N GLU A 629 27.11 -4.23 8.45
CA GLU A 629 26.63 -2.85 8.49
C GLU A 629 27.04 -2.07 7.24
N LEU A 630 28.33 -2.12 6.87
CA LEU A 630 28.85 -1.48 5.65
C LEU A 630 28.13 -1.98 4.38
N LEU A 631 27.89 -3.29 4.31
CA LEU A 631 27.16 -3.93 3.22
C LEU A 631 25.65 -3.62 3.27
N GLY A 632 25.09 -3.19 4.41
CA GLY A 632 23.65 -2.98 4.57
C GLY A 632 22.85 -4.29 4.47
N HIS A 633 23.36 -5.36 5.08
CA HIS A 633 22.66 -6.64 5.16
C HIS A 633 21.67 -6.64 6.33
N ILE A 634 20.39 -6.87 6.03
CA ILE A 634 19.32 -6.95 7.05
C ILE A 634 19.53 -8.17 7.97
N SER A 635 20.00 -9.28 7.41
CA SER A 635 20.23 -10.53 8.12
C SER A 635 21.70 -10.92 8.05
N ILE A 636 22.26 -11.27 9.20
CA ILE A 636 23.64 -11.75 9.33
C ILE A 636 23.88 -13.02 8.51
N LYS A 637 22.85 -13.86 8.30
CA LYS A 637 22.91 -15.03 7.40
C LYS A 637 23.36 -14.70 5.99
N THR A 638 23.17 -13.45 5.55
CA THR A 638 23.64 -12.99 4.23
C THR A 638 25.15 -12.73 4.21
N THR A 639 25.70 -12.31 5.36
CA THR A 639 27.13 -12.04 5.57
C THR A 639 27.89 -13.32 5.97
N GLU A 640 27.26 -14.24 6.71
CA GLU A 640 27.80 -15.58 7.03
C GLU A 640 28.17 -16.40 5.78
N ARG A 641 27.66 -16.04 4.60
CA ARG A 641 28.10 -16.70 3.36
C ARG A 641 29.59 -16.48 3.09
N TYR A 642 30.18 -15.39 3.56
CA TYR A 642 31.60 -15.08 3.36
C TYR A 642 32.50 -15.70 4.42
N THR A 643 31.99 -16.08 5.60
CA THR A 643 32.83 -16.70 6.64
C THR A 643 33.30 -18.08 6.25
N HIS A 644 32.53 -18.79 5.43
CA HIS A 644 32.96 -20.09 4.87
C HIS A 644 34.16 -19.97 3.93
N ILE A 645 34.40 -18.80 3.33
CA ILE A 645 35.56 -18.55 2.45
C ILE A 645 36.82 -18.36 3.31
N VAL A 646 36.69 -17.68 4.44
CA VAL A 646 37.80 -17.45 5.40
C VAL A 646 38.26 -18.73 6.09
N ASN A 647 37.48 -19.82 6.05
CA ASN A 647 37.95 -21.11 6.57
C ASN A 647 39.19 -21.65 5.82
N ASP A 648 39.42 -21.27 4.55
CA ASP A 648 40.69 -21.58 3.88
C ASP A 648 41.85 -20.72 4.41
N ALA A 649 41.56 -19.52 4.93
CA ALA A 649 42.51 -18.65 5.61
C ALA A 649 42.78 -19.07 7.08
N LEU A 650 42.11 -20.08 7.63
CA LEU A 650 42.52 -20.69 8.91
C LEU A 650 43.90 -21.37 8.82
N THR A 651 44.43 -21.53 7.61
CA THR A 651 45.83 -21.93 7.37
C THR A 651 46.85 -20.91 7.89
N THR A 652 46.47 -19.64 8.11
CA THR A 652 47.35 -18.62 8.72
C THR A 652 47.12 -18.44 10.23
N VAL A 653 46.20 -19.19 10.84
CA VAL A 653 46.07 -19.19 12.31
C VAL A 653 47.24 -19.98 12.89
N ILE A 654 48.27 -19.23 13.31
CA ILE A 654 49.40 -19.76 14.08
C ILE A 654 48.82 -20.47 15.30
N SER A 655 49.11 -21.77 15.44
CA SER A 655 48.67 -22.58 16.57
C SER A 655 49.04 -21.87 17.88
N PRO A 656 48.19 -21.92 18.93
CA PRO A 656 48.57 -21.42 20.25
C PRO A 656 49.91 -22.00 20.72
N LEU A 657 50.22 -23.25 20.35
CA LEU A 657 51.50 -23.89 20.61
C LEU A 657 52.64 -23.22 19.82
N ASP A 658 52.48 -23.00 18.52
CA ASP A 658 53.51 -22.35 17.69
C ASP A 658 53.77 -20.90 18.16
N ARG A 659 52.70 -20.18 18.54
CA ARG A 659 52.76 -18.83 19.12
C ARG A 659 53.45 -18.85 20.49
N MET A 660 53.16 -19.85 21.32
CA MET A 660 53.82 -20.04 22.60
C MET A 660 55.31 -20.34 22.38
N MET A 661 55.66 -21.21 21.44
CA MET A 661 57.05 -21.57 21.13
C MET A 661 57.85 -20.36 20.62
N THR A 662 57.26 -19.53 19.75
CA THR A 662 57.90 -18.29 19.30
C THR A 662 58.06 -17.26 20.42
N ASN A 663 57.07 -17.11 21.30
CA ASN A 663 57.10 -16.10 22.36
C ASN A 663 57.91 -16.51 23.61
N THR A 664 57.99 -17.81 23.90
CA THR A 664 58.64 -18.32 25.13
C THR A 664 59.99 -18.99 24.88
N GLY A 665 60.36 -19.20 23.61
CA GLY A 665 61.56 -19.96 23.23
C GLY A 665 61.46 -21.46 23.55
N PHE A 666 60.29 -21.95 23.95
CA PHE A 666 60.05 -23.36 24.24
C PHE A 666 60.32 -24.21 22.99
N SER A 667 61.17 -25.23 23.13
CA SER A 667 61.52 -26.17 22.06
C SER A 667 61.33 -27.60 22.55
N PHE A 668 60.75 -28.45 21.71
CA PHE A 668 60.60 -29.88 21.98
C PHE A 668 61.93 -30.66 21.97
N LYS A 669 63.07 -30.01 21.69
CA LYS A 669 64.37 -30.67 21.71
C LYS A 669 64.76 -31.02 23.15
N SER A 670 64.67 -32.29 23.50
CA SER A 670 65.31 -32.87 24.68
C SER A 670 66.81 -32.56 24.64
N LYS A 671 67.36 -31.95 25.70
CA LYS A 671 68.82 -31.81 25.88
C LYS A 671 69.48 -33.16 25.59
N PRO A 672 70.54 -33.23 24.76
CA PRO A 672 71.26 -34.49 24.60
C PRO A 672 71.78 -34.91 25.98
N LYS A 673 71.54 -36.17 26.34
CA LYS A 673 72.14 -36.77 27.55
C LYS A 673 73.64 -36.56 27.45
N LYS A 674 74.21 -35.79 28.38
CA LYS A 674 75.66 -35.75 28.59
C LYS A 674 76.12 -37.19 28.84
N LYS A 675 76.94 -37.72 27.93
CA LYS A 675 77.79 -38.88 28.21
C LYS A 675 79.07 -38.39 28.86
#